data_AF-A0A9E5EQT3-F1
#
_entry.id   AF-A0A9E5EQT3-F1
#
_cell.length_a   1.000
_cell.length_b   1.000
_cell.length_c   1.000
_cell.angle_alpha   90.00
_cell.angle_beta   90.00
_cell.angle_gamma   90.00
#
_symmetry.space_group_name_H-M   'P 1'
#
loop_
_entity.id
_entity.type
_entity.pdbx_description
1 polymer ?
#
loop_
_entity_poly.entity_id
_entity_poly.type
_entity_poly.pdbx_seq_one_letter_code
_entity_poly.pdbx_strand_id
1 'polypeptide(L)'
;MGDRFMMLRRRVRRGVALVTLAVVVGGAWSMGMQPQEVVEALSPLLQGGRLVSANEVFSAVLWGVLWMLLAAALVALTARAVCAVRGAIARFIARVTQRGVAGRLSAVMALGGSAVVAAAAHEPTTQQVVDDEQSALVRSEHSQAGRPLGALASVGLASGLVAHVRNERNLLLRDASLRQRLARPPAASLTRGATVFARAAELPQSLSSDTALVVPIGMSGDRLVQLQVQRGALVSVEAPATESQSVLRHLVNTIALAPWLCEPRVVAVGFTRADIVATSNVVFCADVAAAVTETQRLVGESPQCTVVVVLGDENQDVSALEALGTCGATIITTSTTMTLPPTTSASPTRVRIQRESMFWRIDTTGEMFRPYGVSAQEANDLRTMVGDLTTLTTAPDRHQTQHVAATGALLRVLGPVELTLLTGREVSFRKSKSLELVAWLAFHRDRPTVSGVRTALWEVDVEDATFHNVLSEARRGFAHVGVADAVQRPSKQRLELVADLITDADLLGDALAEVDEVAAHTAEQHESHQRHETALAGLIAELRSVRALPFSDAQYVWADAEGITANLVWLVTRAVDRAVELAERCNDDHAVLDAVSAGLRMFPGDERWSTLARSTLSGPALTASASESLAPTSQTALHTPPGDAAHRLADDRLAHL
;
A
#
# COMPACT_ATOMS: atom_id res chain seq x y z
N MET A 1 9.16 31.79 31.73
CA MET A 1 9.91 30.59 31.29
C MET A 1 11.21 30.32 32.05
N GLY A 2 11.84 31.32 32.71
CA GLY A 2 13.10 31.12 33.46
C GLY A 2 13.02 30.23 34.72
N ASP A 3 11.92 30.29 35.48
CA ASP A 3 11.83 29.55 36.76
C ASP A 3 11.67 28.04 36.65
N ARG A 4 11.04 27.56 35.56
CA ARG A 4 10.94 26.10 35.30
C ARG A 4 12.29 25.50 34.95
N PHE A 5 13.16 26.26 34.27
CA PHE A 5 14.51 25.82 33.92
C PHE A 5 15.43 25.76 35.16
N MET A 6 15.26 26.68 36.11
CA MET A 6 16.01 26.68 37.36
C MET A 6 15.59 25.54 38.31
N MET A 7 14.30 25.20 38.36
CA MET A 7 13.81 24.03 39.11
C MET A 7 14.29 22.71 38.53
N LEU A 8 14.33 22.57 37.19
CA LEU A 8 14.80 21.35 36.54
C LEU A 8 16.30 21.13 36.80
N ARG A 9 17.11 22.19 36.73
CA ARG A 9 18.56 22.12 37.01
C ARG A 9 18.85 21.75 38.47
N ARG A 10 18.02 22.20 39.42
CA ARG A 10 18.10 21.79 40.85
C ARG A 10 17.68 20.34 41.06
N ARG A 11 16.64 19.86 40.39
CA ARG A 11 16.21 18.45 40.47
C ARG A 11 17.23 17.50 39.87
N VAL A 12 17.82 17.86 38.72
CA VAL A 12 18.89 17.07 38.08
C VAL A 12 20.15 17.05 38.95
N ARG A 13 20.57 18.19 39.52
CA ARG A 13 21.71 18.20 40.46
C ARG A 13 21.46 17.35 41.71
N ARG A 14 20.24 17.35 42.26
CA ARG A 14 19.87 16.51 43.42
C ARG A 14 19.82 15.03 43.06
N GLY A 15 19.32 14.68 41.87
CA GLY A 15 19.32 13.31 41.36
C GLY A 15 20.74 12.77 41.15
N VAL A 16 21.62 13.56 40.54
CA VAL A 16 23.02 13.18 40.36
C VAL A 16 23.72 13.02 41.71
N ALA A 17 23.52 13.93 42.66
CA ALA A 17 24.10 13.81 44.00
C ALA A 17 23.63 12.55 44.75
N LEU A 18 22.35 12.20 44.63
CA LEU A 18 21.78 10.99 45.24
C LEU A 18 22.33 9.69 44.63
N VAL A 19 22.46 9.63 43.31
CA VAL A 19 23.04 8.46 42.63
C VAL A 19 24.52 8.31 42.97
N THR A 20 25.26 9.41 43.00
CA THR A 20 26.69 9.39 43.37
C THR A 20 26.86 8.94 44.82
N LEU A 21 26.02 9.42 45.74
CA LEU A 21 26.01 8.99 47.14
C LEU A 21 25.68 7.48 47.26
N ALA A 22 24.68 6.99 46.53
CA ALA A 22 24.30 5.59 46.56
C ALA A 22 25.40 4.66 46.03
N VAL A 23 26.13 5.09 44.99
CA VAL A 23 27.27 4.35 44.44
C VAL A 23 28.46 4.34 45.40
N VAL A 24 28.74 5.47 46.07
CA VAL A 24 29.82 5.56 47.08
C VAL A 24 29.50 4.69 48.30
N VAL A 25 28.26 4.72 48.79
CA VAL A 25 27.80 3.90 49.92
C VAL A 25 27.80 2.41 49.56
N GLY A 26 27.33 2.05 48.36
CA GLY A 26 27.35 0.67 47.88
C GLY A 26 28.78 0.13 47.70
N GLY A 27 29.69 0.95 47.18
CA GLY A 27 31.12 0.62 47.06
C GLY A 27 31.78 0.39 48.42
N ALA A 28 31.53 1.28 49.39
CA ALA A 28 32.10 1.15 50.73
C ALA A 28 31.56 -0.06 51.51
N TRP A 29 30.27 -0.36 51.34
CA TRP A 29 29.66 -1.54 51.96
C TRP A 29 30.25 -2.85 51.42
N SER A 30 30.60 -2.89 50.13
CA SER A 30 31.26 -4.05 49.51
C SER A 30 32.71 -4.27 49.98
N MET A 31 33.35 -3.25 50.55
CA MET A 31 34.70 -3.32 51.14
C MET A 31 34.69 -3.59 52.66
N GLY A 32 33.52 -3.83 53.26
CA GLY A 32 33.39 -4.15 54.69
C GLY A 32 33.54 -2.94 55.63
N MET A 33 33.58 -1.72 55.10
CA MET A 33 33.65 -0.50 55.89
C MET A 33 32.28 -0.15 56.50
N GLN A 34 32.29 0.32 57.75
CA GLN A 34 31.08 0.80 58.42
C GLN A 34 30.65 2.15 57.79
N PRO A 35 29.34 2.44 57.61
CA PRO A 35 28.88 3.67 56.98
C PRO A 35 29.40 4.96 57.64
N GLN A 36 29.73 4.90 58.93
CA GLN A 36 30.30 6.01 59.70
C GLN A 36 31.75 6.32 59.27
N GLU A 37 32.55 5.31 58.93
CA GLU A 37 33.94 5.48 58.47
C GLU A 37 34.00 6.17 57.10
N VAL A 38 32.99 5.94 56.26
CA VAL A 38 32.86 6.59 54.94
C VAL A 38 32.54 8.07 55.07
N VAL A 39 31.67 8.41 56.03
CA VAL A 39 31.29 9.80 56.32
C VAL A 39 32.47 10.54 56.97
N GLU A 40 33.24 9.88 57.83
CA GLU A 40 34.47 10.44 58.40
C GLU A 40 35.59 10.60 57.37
N ALA A 41 35.74 9.66 56.42
CA ALA A 41 36.72 9.77 55.33
C ALA A 41 36.38 10.86 54.30
N LEU A 42 35.09 11.16 54.10
CA LEU A 42 34.62 12.23 53.19
C LEU A 42 34.50 13.61 53.86
N SER A 43 34.47 13.66 55.19
CA SER A 43 34.40 14.90 55.99
C SER A 43 35.51 15.93 55.63
N PRO A 44 36.79 15.54 55.43
CA PRO A 44 37.85 16.50 55.08
C PRO A 44 37.72 17.07 53.67
N LEU A 45 37.16 16.28 52.73
CA LEU A 45 36.93 16.67 51.32
C LEU A 45 35.81 17.69 51.18
N LEU A 46 34.82 17.66 52.09
CA LEU A 46 33.72 18.63 52.14
C LEU A 46 34.05 19.88 52.96
N GLN A 47 35.03 19.82 53.86
CA GLN A 47 35.42 20.93 54.75
C GLN A 47 36.65 21.72 54.27
N GLY A 48 37.18 21.46 53.06
CA GLY A 48 38.23 22.30 52.45
C GLY A 48 39.60 22.22 53.14
N GLY A 49 39.92 21.10 53.80
CA GLY A 49 41.22 20.84 54.42
C GLY A 49 42.26 20.27 53.42
N ARG A 50 43.53 20.66 53.59
CA ARG A 50 44.66 20.39 52.67
C ARG A 50 44.98 18.89 52.44
N LEU A 51 45.05 18.54 51.15
CA LEU A 51 45.84 17.51 50.44
C LEU A 51 46.26 16.23 51.20
N VAL A 52 45.49 15.17 50.97
CA VAL A 52 45.97 13.78 50.96
C VAL A 52 46.75 13.53 49.66
N SER A 53 47.77 12.67 49.69
CA SER A 53 48.76 12.50 48.62
C SER A 53 48.13 12.31 47.23
N ALA A 54 48.72 12.90 46.20
CA ALA A 54 48.20 12.85 44.82
C ALA A 54 47.99 11.41 44.29
N ASN A 55 48.72 10.43 44.84
CA ASN A 55 48.57 9.02 44.50
C ASN A 55 47.28 8.39 45.02
N GLU A 56 46.78 8.81 46.19
CA GLU A 56 45.53 8.29 46.73
C GLU A 56 44.31 8.86 46.01
N VAL A 57 44.38 10.15 45.64
CA VAL A 57 43.35 10.78 44.80
C VAL A 57 43.34 10.18 43.40
N PHE A 58 44.50 9.92 42.81
CA PHE A 58 44.60 9.27 41.51
C PHE A 58 44.08 7.82 41.54
N SER A 59 44.42 7.06 42.58
CA SER A 59 43.91 5.70 42.80
C SER A 59 42.39 5.69 42.96
N ALA A 60 41.81 6.58 43.77
CA ALA A 60 40.38 6.66 43.97
C ALA A 60 39.63 7.04 42.67
N VAL A 61 40.19 7.95 41.87
CA VAL A 61 39.62 8.32 40.56
C VAL A 61 39.72 7.17 39.57
N LEU A 62 40.86 6.46 39.51
CA LEU A 62 41.05 5.32 38.62
C LEU A 62 40.10 4.16 38.96
N TRP A 63 39.94 3.86 40.25
CA TRP A 63 38.97 2.87 40.72
C TRP A 63 37.53 3.29 40.46
N GLY A 64 37.20 4.58 40.60
CA GLY A 64 35.89 5.12 40.25
C GLY A 64 35.56 4.97 38.76
N VAL A 65 36.53 5.24 37.88
CA VAL A 65 36.39 5.04 36.43
C VAL A 65 36.25 3.55 36.09
N LEU A 66 37.03 2.68 36.73
CA LEU A 66 36.95 1.23 36.53
C LEU A 66 35.57 0.69 36.92
N TRP A 67 35.01 1.12 38.05
CA TRP A 67 33.67 0.72 38.49
C TRP A 67 32.56 1.25 37.59
N MET A 68 32.68 2.46 37.06
CA MET A 68 31.75 3.01 36.06
C MET A 68 31.76 2.19 34.77
N LEU A 69 32.94 1.77 34.29
CA LEU A 69 33.07 0.91 33.12
C LEU A 69 32.48 -0.49 33.37
N LEU A 70 32.69 -1.05 34.56
CA LEU A 70 32.17 -2.37 34.94
C LEU A 70 30.64 -2.35 35.08
N ALA A 71 30.06 -1.29 35.63
CA ALA A 71 28.62 -1.07 35.68
C ALA A 71 28.02 -0.93 34.27
N ALA A 72 28.65 -0.17 33.38
CA ALA A 72 28.22 -0.04 31.99
C ALA A 72 28.25 -1.37 31.23
N ALA A 73 29.30 -2.19 31.45
CA ALA A 73 29.41 -3.52 30.87
C ALA A 73 28.30 -4.48 31.38
N LEU A 74 27.96 -4.42 32.67
CA LEU A 74 26.88 -5.21 33.26
C LEU A 74 25.52 -4.83 32.67
N VAL A 75 25.24 -3.52 32.50
CA VAL A 75 24.02 -3.04 31.84
C VAL A 75 23.95 -3.53 30.39
N ALA A 76 25.05 -3.47 29.64
CA ALA A 76 25.08 -3.97 28.27
C ALA A 76 24.85 -5.50 28.18
N LEU A 77 25.38 -6.27 29.14
CA LEU A 77 25.17 -7.72 29.23
C LEU A 77 23.72 -8.07 29.56
N THR A 78 23.11 -7.36 30.51
CA THR A 78 21.69 -7.58 30.86
C THR A 78 20.77 -7.20 29.69
N ALA A 79 21.04 -6.12 28.96
CA ALA A 79 20.30 -5.75 27.77
C ALA A 79 20.40 -6.82 26.66
N ARG A 80 21.61 -7.37 26.42
CA ARG A 80 21.80 -8.47 25.46
C ARG A 80 21.07 -9.74 25.88
N ALA A 81 21.06 -10.08 27.17
CA ALA A 81 20.32 -11.22 27.68
C ALA A 81 18.80 -11.06 27.46
N VAL A 82 18.25 -9.87 27.75
CA VAL A 82 16.82 -9.56 27.51
C VAL A 82 16.46 -9.68 26.02
N CYS A 83 17.30 -9.15 25.12
CA CYS A 83 17.10 -9.30 23.67
C CYS A 83 17.15 -10.77 23.22
N ALA A 84 18.08 -11.56 23.77
CA ALA A 84 18.19 -12.98 23.46
C ALA A 84 16.98 -13.78 23.94
N VAL A 85 16.46 -13.49 25.14
CA VAL A 85 15.22 -14.10 25.67
C VAL A 85 14.03 -13.72 24.81
N ARG A 86 13.89 -12.45 24.41
CA ARG A 86 12.82 -12.00 23.52
C ARG A 86 12.87 -12.70 22.15
N GLY A 87 14.06 -12.88 21.58
CA GLY A 87 14.25 -13.65 20.34
C GLY A 87 14.01 -15.15 20.48
N ALA A 88 14.25 -15.72 21.67
CA ALA A 88 13.92 -17.12 21.97
C ALA A 88 12.40 -17.32 22.11
N ILE A 89 11.70 -16.37 22.77
CA ILE A 89 10.24 -16.38 22.92
C ILE A 89 9.55 -16.22 21.56
N ALA A 90 10.02 -15.31 20.70
CA ALA A 90 9.48 -15.15 19.35
C ALA A 90 9.62 -16.43 18.51
N ARG A 91 10.78 -17.11 18.59
CA ARG A 91 11.00 -18.41 17.93
C ARG A 91 10.18 -19.54 18.53
N PHE A 92 9.90 -19.50 19.83
CA PHE A 92 9.03 -20.46 20.50
C PHE A 92 7.57 -20.28 20.06
N ILE A 93 7.08 -19.04 20.02
CA ILE A 93 5.73 -18.70 19.52
C ILE A 93 5.59 -19.15 18.06
N ALA A 94 6.57 -18.84 17.21
CA ALA A 94 6.58 -19.26 15.80
C ALA A 94 6.53 -20.80 15.63
N ARG A 95 7.23 -21.55 16.50
CA ARG A 95 7.22 -23.02 16.51
C ARG A 95 5.90 -23.61 17.01
N VAL A 96 5.22 -22.94 17.94
CA VAL A 96 3.91 -23.36 18.46
C VAL A 96 2.81 -23.07 17.43
N THR A 97 2.91 -21.99 16.65
CA THR A 97 1.96 -21.70 15.56
C THR A 97 2.10 -22.59 14.33
N GLN A 98 3.27 -23.20 14.08
CA GLN A 98 3.49 -24.07 12.90
C GLN A 98 3.12 -25.56 13.10
N ARG A 99 2.85 -26.02 14.32
CA ARG A 99 2.37 -27.39 14.58
C ARG A 99 0.90 -27.33 15.02
N GLY A 100 -0.01 -27.42 14.05
CA GLY A 100 -1.44 -27.20 14.27
C GLY A 100 -2.18 -28.29 15.07
N VAL A 101 -3.49 -28.05 15.18
CA VAL A 101 -4.62 -28.90 15.60
C VAL A 101 -5.25 -28.58 16.96
N ALA A 102 -6.45 -28.01 16.84
CA ALA A 102 -7.66 -28.11 17.68
C ALA A 102 -7.56 -28.47 19.17
N GLY A 103 -8.17 -27.59 19.97
CA GLY A 103 -8.87 -27.99 21.18
C GLY A 103 -8.16 -27.71 22.49
N ARG A 104 -8.72 -26.73 23.22
CA ARG A 104 -8.57 -26.50 24.67
C ARG A 104 -7.19 -26.06 25.17
N LEU A 105 -7.07 -24.77 25.44
CA LEU A 105 -6.50 -24.25 26.69
C LEU A 105 -6.87 -22.76 26.87
N SER A 106 -8.15 -22.53 27.18
CA SER A 106 -8.55 -21.34 27.93
C SER A 106 -8.33 -21.64 29.41
N ALA A 107 -7.22 -21.16 29.96
CA ALA A 107 -6.99 -20.82 31.37
C ALA A 107 -5.47 -20.74 31.58
N VAL A 108 -4.95 -19.55 31.88
CA VAL A 108 -3.84 -19.27 32.83
C VAL A 108 -3.28 -17.84 32.69
N MET A 109 -3.50 -17.10 31.60
CA MET A 109 -2.95 -15.74 31.48
C MET A 109 -3.93 -14.64 31.94
N ALA A 110 -4.44 -14.79 33.16
CA ALA A 110 -5.07 -13.71 33.92
C ALA A 110 -4.50 -13.77 35.34
N LEU A 111 -3.33 -13.14 35.56
CA LEU A 111 -2.88 -12.59 36.84
C LEU A 111 -1.50 -11.94 36.67
N GLY A 112 -1.45 -10.62 36.94
CA GLY A 112 -0.24 -9.82 37.07
C GLY A 112 0.21 -9.21 35.73
N GLY A 113 0.18 -7.90 35.51
CA GLY A 113 0.09 -6.78 36.41
C GLY A 113 0.74 -5.61 35.70
N SER A 114 0.10 -4.45 35.77
CA SER A 114 0.57 -3.17 35.22
C SER A 114 1.94 -2.73 35.78
N ALA A 115 2.52 -1.79 35.03
CA ALA A 115 3.53 -0.79 35.41
C ALA A 115 5.00 -1.23 35.38
N VAL A 116 5.76 -0.74 34.38
CA VAL A 116 6.75 0.35 34.54
C VAL A 116 6.97 1.01 33.17
N VAL A 117 6.75 2.33 33.09
CA VAL A 117 7.15 3.22 31.98
C VAL A 117 8.32 4.08 32.46
N ALA A 118 9.23 4.39 31.51
CA ALA A 118 10.23 5.47 31.44
C ALA A 118 11.57 5.31 32.22
N ALA A 119 12.75 5.70 31.72
CA ALA A 119 13.17 6.34 30.45
C ALA A 119 14.72 6.44 30.37
N ALA A 120 15.27 6.54 29.13
CA ALA A 120 16.42 7.38 28.68
C ALA A 120 16.89 6.93 27.25
N ALA A 121 17.20 7.73 26.21
CA ALA A 121 17.11 9.17 25.92
C ALA A 121 17.35 9.47 24.39
N HIS A 122 16.43 10.21 23.73
CA HIS A 122 16.52 11.32 22.72
C HIS A 122 17.37 11.18 21.41
N GLU A 123 16.94 11.47 20.15
CA GLU A 123 16.05 12.48 19.46
C GLU A 123 15.71 12.00 17.99
N PRO A 124 14.83 12.63 17.15
CA PRO A 124 13.55 13.34 17.39
C PRO A 124 12.34 12.98 16.44
N THR A 125 11.12 13.16 16.99
CA THR A 125 9.80 13.56 16.41
C THR A 125 9.09 12.81 15.25
N THR A 126 8.26 11.82 15.64
CA THR A 126 6.94 11.52 15.03
C THR A 126 5.90 10.98 16.03
N GLN A 127 6.32 10.52 17.21
CA GLN A 127 5.45 9.89 18.21
C GLN A 127 4.70 10.83 19.15
N GLN A 128 5.07 12.11 19.23
CA GLN A 128 4.53 13.01 20.24
C GLN A 128 3.09 13.48 19.97
N VAL A 129 2.56 13.27 18.75
CA VAL A 129 1.14 13.54 18.43
C VAL A 129 0.25 12.34 18.80
N VAL A 130 0.80 11.13 18.75
CA VAL A 130 0.05 9.87 18.96
C VAL A 130 -0.17 9.59 20.45
N ASP A 131 0.81 9.92 21.30
CA ASP A 131 0.73 9.64 22.74
C ASP A 131 -0.18 10.64 23.50
N ASP A 132 -0.28 11.88 23.03
CA ASP A 132 -1.21 12.88 23.59
C ASP A 132 -2.67 12.59 23.17
N GLU A 133 -2.91 12.02 21.98
CA GLU A 133 -4.23 11.53 21.58
C GLU A 133 -4.64 10.25 22.34
N GLN A 134 -3.73 9.30 22.54
CA GLN A 134 -4.01 8.06 23.29
C GLN A 134 -4.23 8.30 24.78
N SER A 135 -3.52 9.25 25.38
CA SER A 135 -3.72 9.63 26.79
C SER A 135 -4.99 10.47 27.01
N ALA A 136 -5.44 11.20 25.98
CA ALA A 136 -6.75 11.86 25.96
C ALA A 136 -7.91 10.88 25.74
N LEU A 137 -7.70 9.83 24.93
CA LEU A 137 -8.67 8.76 24.67
C LEU A 137 -9.06 8.02 25.96
N VAL A 138 -8.09 7.56 26.76
CA VAL A 138 -8.35 6.75 27.98
C VAL A 138 -9.03 7.54 29.11
N ARG A 139 -8.85 8.88 29.18
CA ARG A 139 -9.59 9.72 30.14
C ARG A 139 -10.96 10.17 29.65
N SER A 140 -11.28 9.98 28.36
CA SER A 140 -12.55 10.39 27.75
C SER A 140 -13.64 9.32 27.68
N GLU A 141 -13.29 8.03 27.87
CA GLU A 141 -14.20 6.90 27.68
C GLU A 141 -15.46 6.94 28.57
N HIS A 142 -15.37 7.51 29.76
CA HIS A 142 -16.51 7.61 30.67
C HIS A 142 -17.47 8.78 30.36
N SER A 143 -17.09 9.69 29.43
CA SER A 143 -17.92 10.83 29.00
C SER A 143 -18.35 10.75 27.52
N GLN A 144 -17.87 9.76 26.76
CA GLN A 144 -18.17 9.57 25.33
C GLN A 144 -19.04 8.33 25.01
N ALA A 145 -19.52 7.62 26.03
CA ALA A 145 -20.39 6.45 25.88
C ALA A 145 -21.70 6.84 25.17
N GLY A 146 -21.82 6.47 23.90
CA GLY A 146 -23.01 6.68 23.07
C GLY A 146 -22.79 7.44 21.76
N ARG A 147 -21.66 8.14 21.59
CA ARG A 147 -21.32 8.79 20.30
C ARG A 147 -20.87 7.76 19.27
N PRO A 148 -21.19 7.93 17.98
CA PRO A 148 -20.63 7.09 16.92
C PRO A 148 -19.09 7.05 16.96
N LEU A 149 -18.52 5.91 16.59
CA LEU A 149 -17.09 5.73 16.34
C LEU A 149 -16.70 6.48 15.04
N GLY A 150 -15.51 7.07 14.99
CA GLY A 150 -15.04 7.78 13.79
C GLY A 150 -14.83 6.88 12.58
N ALA A 151 -14.65 7.49 11.41
CA ALA A 151 -14.64 6.80 10.12
C ALA A 151 -13.55 5.70 10.04
N LEU A 152 -12.37 5.98 10.58
CA LEU A 152 -11.21 5.08 10.57
C LEU A 152 -11.36 3.85 11.48
N ALA A 153 -12.34 3.85 12.39
CA ALA A 153 -12.65 2.67 13.19
C ALA A 153 -13.37 1.58 12.36
N SER A 154 -14.04 1.97 11.27
CA SER A 154 -14.85 1.06 10.48
C SER A 154 -14.01 0.21 9.54
N VAL A 155 -14.02 -1.10 9.80
CA VAL A 155 -13.36 -2.10 8.96
C VAL A 155 -14.03 -2.22 7.59
N GLY A 156 -15.37 -2.09 7.54
CA GLY A 156 -16.12 -2.15 6.28
C GLY A 156 -15.78 -0.99 5.35
N LEU A 157 -15.84 0.24 5.86
CA LEU A 157 -15.45 1.42 5.08
C LEU A 157 -13.98 1.35 4.64
N ALA A 158 -13.08 0.95 5.55
CA ALA A 158 -11.67 0.82 5.23
C ALA A 158 -11.40 -0.18 4.11
N SER A 159 -12.02 -1.37 4.17
CA SER A 159 -11.89 -2.38 3.12
C SER A 159 -12.45 -1.88 1.77
N GLY A 160 -13.60 -1.21 1.78
CA GLY A 160 -14.17 -0.62 0.58
C GLY A 160 -13.27 0.45 -0.05
N LEU A 161 -12.66 1.31 0.76
CA LEU A 161 -11.70 2.31 0.30
C LEU A 161 -10.45 1.68 -0.32
N VAL A 162 -9.89 0.64 0.30
CA VAL A 162 -8.73 -0.09 -0.24
C VAL A 162 -9.06 -0.72 -1.58
N ALA A 163 -10.21 -1.41 -1.69
CA ALA A 163 -10.64 -2.03 -2.93
C ALA A 163 -10.85 -0.99 -4.04
N HIS A 164 -11.52 0.13 -3.72
CA HIS A 164 -11.72 1.22 -4.67
C HIS A 164 -10.41 1.84 -5.13
N VAL A 165 -9.49 2.20 -4.22
CA VAL A 165 -8.17 2.74 -4.58
C VAL A 165 -7.38 1.76 -5.44
N ARG A 166 -7.41 0.46 -5.13
CA ARG A 166 -6.75 -0.57 -5.95
C ARG A 166 -7.35 -0.64 -7.35
N ASN A 167 -8.67 -0.67 -7.47
CA ASN A 167 -9.36 -0.73 -8.77
C ASN A 167 -9.09 0.51 -9.62
N GLU A 168 -9.23 1.71 -9.04
CA GLU A 168 -8.95 2.97 -9.75
C GLU A 168 -7.49 3.04 -10.18
N ARG A 169 -6.54 2.67 -9.31
CA ARG A 169 -5.12 2.63 -9.69
C ARG A 169 -4.86 1.64 -10.81
N ASN A 170 -5.49 0.48 -10.78
CA ASN A 170 -5.35 -0.51 -11.84
C ASN A 170 -5.89 0.00 -13.18
N LEU A 171 -7.06 0.67 -13.19
CA LEU A 171 -7.63 1.30 -14.38
C LEU A 171 -6.71 2.41 -14.91
N LEU A 172 -6.26 3.30 -14.02
CA LEU A 172 -5.36 4.39 -14.38
C LEU A 172 -4.03 3.89 -14.94
N LEU A 173 -3.45 2.84 -14.34
CA LEU A 173 -2.19 2.26 -14.81
C LEU A 173 -2.36 1.48 -16.12
N ARG A 174 -3.54 0.88 -16.35
CA ARG A 174 -3.87 0.23 -17.62
C ARG A 174 -3.90 1.24 -18.77
N ASP A 175 -4.48 2.42 -18.54
CA ASP A 175 -4.64 3.46 -19.57
C ASP A 175 -3.47 4.45 -19.61
N ALA A 176 -2.58 4.41 -18.60
CA ALA A 176 -1.43 5.29 -18.50
C ALA A 176 -0.45 5.09 -19.66
N SER A 177 0.00 6.20 -20.23
CA SER A 177 1.25 6.22 -21.01
C SER A 177 2.43 5.93 -20.07
N LEU A 178 3.56 5.45 -20.58
CA LEU A 178 4.76 5.22 -19.76
C LEU A 178 5.31 6.46 -19.06
N ARG A 179 4.99 7.63 -19.60
CA ARG A 179 5.37 8.92 -19.01
C ARG A 179 4.47 9.26 -17.83
N GLN A 180 3.29 8.65 -17.72
CA GLN A 180 2.41 8.82 -16.60
C GLN A 180 2.75 7.81 -15.51
N ARG A 181 2.89 8.33 -14.30
CA ARG A 181 3.06 7.54 -13.08
C ARG A 181 2.06 8.04 -12.08
N LEU A 182 1.68 7.19 -11.14
CA LEU A 182 0.87 7.63 -10.01
C LEU A 182 1.59 8.75 -9.26
N ALA A 183 0.83 9.82 -9.02
CA ALA A 183 1.27 10.96 -8.25
C ALA A 183 1.77 10.48 -6.89
N ARG A 184 2.82 11.13 -6.37
CA ARG A 184 3.22 10.89 -5.00
C ARG A 184 2.22 11.58 -4.07
N PRO A 185 1.44 10.84 -3.28
CA PRO A 185 0.50 11.44 -2.33
C PRO A 185 1.25 12.25 -1.27
N PRO A 186 0.65 13.31 -0.71
CA PRO A 186 1.22 14.05 0.40
C PRO A 186 1.31 13.17 1.66
N ALA A 187 2.22 13.52 2.58
CA ALA A 187 2.48 12.73 3.79
C ALA A 187 1.21 12.48 4.63
N ALA A 188 0.31 13.46 4.73
CA ALA A 188 -0.95 13.32 5.45
C ALA A 188 -1.87 12.26 4.83
N SER A 189 -1.88 12.12 3.50
CA SER A 189 -2.65 11.11 2.78
C SER A 189 -2.00 9.73 2.88
N LEU A 190 -0.67 9.65 2.95
CA LEU A 190 0.05 8.39 3.24
C LEU A 190 -0.20 7.88 4.66
N THR A 191 -0.11 8.75 5.67
CA THR A 191 -0.36 8.36 7.07
C THR A 191 -1.79 7.86 7.25
N ARG A 192 -2.79 8.59 6.70
CA ARG A 192 -4.19 8.15 6.72
C ARG A 192 -4.40 6.88 5.91
N GLY A 193 -3.82 6.79 4.72
CA GLY A 193 -3.83 5.58 3.92
C GLY A 193 -3.34 4.37 4.72
N ALA A 194 -2.17 4.47 5.36
CA ALA A 194 -1.61 3.39 6.17
C ALA A 194 -2.58 2.93 7.28
N THR A 195 -3.28 3.85 7.96
CA THR A 195 -4.30 3.48 8.96
C THR A 195 -5.49 2.76 8.33
N VAL A 196 -5.95 3.20 7.15
CA VAL A 196 -7.03 2.55 6.40
C VAL A 196 -6.62 1.14 5.94
N PHE A 197 -5.42 0.98 5.38
CA PHE A 197 -4.90 -0.33 4.94
C PHE A 197 -4.73 -1.30 6.12
N ALA A 198 -4.18 -0.84 7.24
CA ALA A 198 -4.06 -1.66 8.45
C ALA A 198 -5.45 -2.11 8.93
N ARG A 199 -6.44 -1.22 8.92
CA ARG A 199 -7.80 -1.55 9.37
C ARG A 199 -8.51 -2.51 8.41
N ALA A 200 -8.33 -2.34 7.10
CA ALA A 200 -8.92 -3.21 6.09
C ALA A 200 -8.47 -4.68 6.22
N ALA A 201 -7.25 -4.92 6.73
CA ALA A 201 -6.73 -6.27 6.96
C ALA A 201 -7.50 -7.07 8.03
N GLU A 202 -8.32 -6.40 8.84
CA GLU A 202 -9.14 -7.03 9.88
C GLU A 202 -10.52 -7.49 9.39
N LEU A 203 -10.86 -7.32 8.10
CA LEU A 203 -12.19 -7.66 7.58
C LEU A 203 -12.45 -9.18 7.66
N PRO A 204 -13.50 -9.63 8.37
CA PRO A 204 -13.88 -11.04 8.37
C PRO A 204 -14.34 -11.50 6.99
N GLN A 205 -13.94 -12.72 6.59
CA GLN A 205 -14.35 -13.34 5.31
C GLN A 205 -15.86 -13.64 5.20
N SER A 206 -16.63 -13.46 6.29
CA SER A 206 -18.03 -13.86 6.40
C SER A 206 -19.05 -12.80 5.92
N LEU A 207 -18.64 -11.83 5.09
CA LEU A 207 -19.50 -10.72 4.65
C LEU A 207 -20.24 -10.96 3.32
N SER A 208 -19.88 -12.02 2.59
CA SER A 208 -20.52 -12.34 1.31
C SER A 208 -21.83 -13.10 1.51
N SER A 209 -22.92 -12.55 0.98
CA SER A 209 -24.22 -13.21 0.88
C SER A 209 -24.89 -12.81 -0.44
N ASP A 210 -25.33 -13.78 -1.23
CA ASP A 210 -25.99 -13.52 -2.52
C ASP A 210 -27.42 -12.97 -2.37
N THR A 211 -28.02 -13.11 -1.18
CA THR A 211 -29.44 -12.83 -0.96
C THR A 211 -29.71 -11.73 0.07
N ALA A 212 -28.72 -11.35 0.87
CA ALA A 212 -28.85 -10.34 1.91
C ALA A 212 -27.75 -9.27 1.81
N LEU A 213 -28.15 -8.02 1.99
CA LEU A 213 -27.25 -6.90 2.22
C LEU A 213 -26.61 -7.08 3.60
N VAL A 214 -25.31 -7.33 3.65
CA VAL A 214 -24.53 -7.42 4.90
C VAL A 214 -23.59 -6.23 5.01
N VAL A 215 -23.81 -5.38 6.01
CA VAL A 215 -23.07 -4.12 6.21
C VAL A 215 -22.52 -4.04 7.63
N PRO A 216 -21.21 -3.84 7.84
CA PRO A 216 -20.66 -3.55 9.16
C PRO A 216 -21.13 -2.19 9.68
N ILE A 217 -21.83 -2.19 10.82
CA ILE A 217 -22.46 -0.98 11.37
C ILE A 217 -21.87 -0.51 12.69
N GLY A 218 -21.11 -1.33 13.40
CA GLY A 218 -20.44 -0.89 14.62
C GLY A 218 -19.76 -2.01 15.40
N MET A 219 -19.51 -1.75 16.68
CA MET A 219 -18.83 -2.67 17.59
C MET A 219 -19.62 -2.89 18.88
N SER A 220 -19.60 -4.11 19.39
CA SER A 220 -20.04 -4.48 20.73
C SER A 220 -18.85 -5.09 21.48
N GLY A 221 -18.13 -4.26 22.24
CA GLY A 221 -16.79 -4.63 22.74
C GLY A 221 -15.85 -4.86 21.55
N ASP A 222 -15.23 -6.04 21.50
CA ASP A 222 -14.33 -6.43 20.40
C ASP A 222 -15.05 -7.16 19.24
N ARG A 223 -16.40 -7.29 19.32
CA ARG A 223 -17.19 -7.96 18.29
C ARG A 223 -17.74 -6.98 17.26
N LEU A 224 -17.51 -7.28 15.98
CA LEU A 224 -18.12 -6.56 14.86
C LEU A 224 -19.63 -6.83 14.81
N VAL A 225 -20.43 -5.77 14.75
CA VAL A 225 -21.88 -5.83 14.58
C VAL A 225 -22.23 -5.54 13.13
N GLN A 226 -23.03 -6.43 12.55
CA GLN A 226 -23.40 -6.42 11.14
C GLN A 226 -24.91 -6.24 10.98
N LEU A 227 -25.30 -5.35 10.08
CA LEU A 227 -26.66 -5.20 9.61
C LEU A 227 -26.89 -6.19 8.47
N GLN A 228 -27.80 -7.15 8.66
CA GLN A 228 -28.21 -8.12 7.64
C GLN A 228 -29.64 -7.82 7.22
N VAL A 229 -29.83 -7.45 5.96
CA VAL A 229 -31.09 -6.91 5.47
C VAL A 229 -31.44 -7.55 4.13
N GLN A 230 -32.66 -8.05 4.00
CA GLN A 230 -33.16 -8.63 2.75
C GLN A 230 -33.50 -7.53 1.74
N ARG A 231 -33.58 -7.90 0.45
CA ARG A 231 -34.07 -6.99 -0.60
C ARG A 231 -35.51 -6.54 -0.27
N GLY A 232 -35.81 -5.26 -0.51
CA GLY A 232 -37.12 -4.66 -0.22
C GLY A 232 -37.39 -4.35 1.25
N ALA A 233 -36.39 -4.52 2.13
CA ALA A 233 -36.54 -4.21 3.55
C ALA A 233 -36.39 -2.71 3.84
N LEU A 234 -36.96 -2.29 4.98
CA LEU A 234 -36.90 -0.92 5.47
C LEU A 234 -36.06 -0.86 6.75
N VAL A 235 -35.01 -0.04 6.72
CA VAL A 235 -34.14 0.24 7.87
C VAL A 235 -34.37 1.67 8.33
N SER A 236 -34.66 1.86 9.62
CA SER A 236 -34.77 3.19 10.23
C SER A 236 -33.66 3.42 11.26
N VAL A 237 -33.05 4.60 11.22
CA VAL A 237 -32.00 5.04 12.15
C VAL A 237 -32.54 6.16 13.02
N GLU A 238 -32.91 5.82 14.24
CA GLU A 238 -33.64 6.69 15.16
C GLU A 238 -32.69 7.28 16.21
N ALA A 239 -32.25 8.51 15.97
CA ALA A 239 -31.35 9.25 16.85
C ALA A 239 -31.49 10.76 16.61
N PRO A 240 -30.88 11.63 17.45
CA PRO A 240 -30.77 13.05 17.14
C PRO A 240 -30.17 13.28 15.74
N ALA A 241 -30.67 14.26 15.00
CA ALA A 241 -30.37 14.48 13.57
C ALA A 241 -28.87 14.43 13.23
N THR A 242 -28.00 14.98 14.09
CA THR A 242 -26.55 14.95 13.87
C THR A 242 -25.95 13.55 13.96
N GLU A 243 -26.42 12.72 14.89
CA GLU A 243 -25.94 11.35 15.09
C GLU A 243 -26.51 10.41 14.01
N SER A 244 -27.80 10.50 13.70
CA SER A 244 -28.43 9.71 12.64
C SER A 244 -27.79 10.02 11.28
N GLN A 245 -27.58 11.30 10.94
CA GLN A 245 -26.91 11.68 9.70
C GLN A 245 -25.46 11.18 9.63
N SER A 246 -24.74 11.16 10.76
CA SER A 246 -23.39 10.59 10.83
C SER A 246 -23.37 9.09 10.54
N VAL A 247 -24.34 8.34 11.06
CA VAL A 247 -24.50 6.90 10.80
C VAL A 247 -24.95 6.64 9.36
N LEU A 248 -25.87 7.46 8.83
CA LEU A 248 -26.30 7.34 7.43
C LEU A 248 -25.14 7.60 6.46
N ARG A 249 -24.32 8.65 6.69
CA ARG A 249 -23.10 8.86 5.86
C ARG A 249 -22.17 7.66 5.90
N HIS A 250 -21.99 7.03 7.06
CA HIS A 250 -21.22 5.81 7.19
C HIS A 250 -21.80 4.67 6.33
N LEU A 251 -23.11 4.44 6.42
CA LEU A 251 -23.81 3.40 5.65
C LEU A 251 -23.71 3.64 4.14
N VAL A 252 -23.98 4.86 3.66
CA VAL A 252 -23.90 5.20 2.23
C VAL A 252 -22.49 4.93 1.70
N ASN A 253 -21.47 5.43 2.39
CA ASN A 253 -20.08 5.25 1.96
C ASN A 253 -19.65 3.78 2.00
N THR A 254 -20.04 3.03 3.03
CA THR A 254 -19.69 1.61 3.16
C THR A 254 -20.36 0.78 2.07
N ILE A 255 -21.64 1.00 1.79
CA ILE A 255 -22.39 0.25 0.78
C ILE A 255 -21.89 0.58 -0.63
N ALA A 256 -21.70 1.87 -0.95
CA ALA A 256 -21.24 2.29 -2.28
C ALA A 256 -19.86 1.73 -2.63
N LEU A 257 -19.02 1.50 -1.62
CA LEU A 257 -17.65 1.00 -1.76
C LEU A 257 -17.51 -0.51 -1.51
N ALA A 258 -18.58 -1.23 -1.14
CA ALA A 258 -18.47 -2.60 -0.66
C ALA A 258 -18.03 -3.58 -1.77
N PRO A 259 -16.80 -4.13 -1.75
CA PRO A 259 -16.34 -5.09 -2.75
C PRO A 259 -17.02 -6.47 -2.62
N TRP A 260 -17.64 -6.75 -1.47
CA TRP A 260 -18.36 -8.00 -1.21
C TRP A 260 -19.84 -7.96 -1.63
N LEU A 261 -20.33 -6.81 -2.10
CA LEU A 261 -21.67 -6.70 -2.67
C LEU A 261 -21.58 -6.80 -4.19
N CYS A 262 -22.54 -7.51 -4.79
CA CYS A 262 -22.67 -7.59 -6.24
C CYS A 262 -23.18 -6.24 -6.77
N GLU A 263 -22.29 -5.48 -7.42
CA GLU A 263 -22.54 -4.19 -8.07
C GLU A 263 -23.48 -3.27 -7.27
N PRO A 264 -23.05 -2.79 -6.09
CA PRO A 264 -23.92 -1.96 -5.25
C PRO A 264 -24.23 -0.64 -5.98
N ARG A 265 -25.51 -0.26 -5.99
CA ARG A 265 -25.99 1.03 -6.47
C ARG A 265 -26.72 1.73 -5.35
N VAL A 266 -26.28 2.94 -5.01
CA VAL A 266 -26.88 3.72 -3.94
C VAL A 266 -27.58 4.94 -4.52
N VAL A 267 -28.87 5.10 -4.25
CA VAL A 267 -29.64 6.30 -4.55
C VAL A 267 -29.70 7.14 -3.28
N ALA A 268 -29.10 8.33 -3.30
CA ALA A 268 -28.96 9.19 -2.13
C ALA A 268 -29.81 10.46 -2.27
N VAL A 269 -30.69 10.72 -1.29
CA VAL A 269 -31.53 11.93 -1.18
C VAL A 269 -31.14 12.70 0.08
N GLY A 270 -30.95 14.02 -0.02
CA GLY A 270 -30.46 14.85 1.10
C GLY A 270 -28.97 14.67 1.41
N PHE A 271 -28.18 14.19 0.44
CA PHE A 271 -26.73 14.10 0.52
C PHE A 271 -26.08 14.91 -0.59
N THR A 272 -24.96 15.55 -0.27
CA THR A 272 -24.14 16.25 -1.26
C THR A 272 -22.94 15.38 -1.67
N ARG A 273 -22.26 15.77 -2.75
CA ARG A 273 -20.98 15.13 -3.11
C ARG A 273 -19.95 15.24 -1.99
N ALA A 274 -20.04 16.24 -1.11
CA ALA A 274 -19.14 16.43 0.03
C ALA A 274 -19.32 15.38 1.14
N ASP A 275 -20.45 14.68 1.17
CA ASP A 275 -20.74 13.62 2.14
C ASP A 275 -20.22 12.25 1.71
N ILE A 276 -19.83 12.09 0.43
CA ILE A 276 -19.53 10.79 -0.20
C ILE A 276 -18.08 10.73 -0.67
N VAL A 277 -17.33 9.70 -0.26
CA VAL A 277 -15.91 9.53 -0.57
C VAL A 277 -15.69 9.20 -2.04
N ALA A 278 -16.48 8.28 -2.61
CA ALA A 278 -16.44 7.93 -4.04
C ALA A 278 -17.86 7.91 -4.63
N THR A 279 -18.06 8.62 -5.73
CA THR A 279 -19.40 8.83 -6.33
C THR A 279 -19.73 7.86 -7.46
N SER A 280 -18.82 6.96 -7.84
CA SER A 280 -19.00 6.05 -8.99
C SER A 280 -20.24 5.16 -8.90
N ASN A 281 -20.64 4.81 -7.68
CA ASN A 281 -21.78 3.95 -7.40
C ASN A 281 -22.97 4.69 -6.75
N VAL A 282 -22.94 6.02 -6.72
CA VAL A 282 -23.95 6.85 -6.03
C VAL A 282 -24.66 7.76 -7.01
N VAL A 283 -26.00 7.65 -7.06
CA VAL A 283 -26.86 8.58 -7.79
C VAL A 283 -27.50 9.55 -6.81
N PHE A 284 -27.28 10.84 -7.03
CA PHE A 284 -27.82 11.91 -6.19
C PHE A 284 -29.16 12.37 -6.75
N CYS A 285 -30.21 12.30 -5.94
CA CYS A 285 -31.54 12.77 -6.31
C CYS A 285 -31.91 14.00 -5.48
N ALA A 286 -32.55 14.97 -6.13
CA ALA A 286 -32.97 16.22 -5.48
C ALA A 286 -34.16 16.01 -4.52
N ASP A 287 -35.00 15.02 -4.79
CA ASP A 287 -36.17 14.68 -3.99
C ASP A 287 -36.49 13.17 -4.07
N VAL A 288 -37.45 12.74 -3.25
CA VAL A 288 -37.89 11.33 -3.18
C VAL A 288 -38.57 10.88 -4.48
N ALA A 289 -39.25 11.76 -5.21
CA ALA A 289 -39.92 11.41 -6.45
C ALA A 289 -38.91 11.07 -7.56
N ALA A 290 -37.85 11.86 -7.70
CA ALA A 290 -36.72 11.57 -8.57
C ALA A 290 -36.03 10.25 -8.17
N ALA A 291 -35.89 9.99 -6.86
CA ALA A 291 -35.34 8.74 -6.36
C ALA A 291 -36.20 7.52 -6.76
N VAL A 292 -37.54 7.64 -6.78
CA VAL A 292 -38.43 6.56 -7.26
C VAL A 292 -38.16 6.24 -8.73
N THR A 293 -38.16 7.25 -9.60
CA THR A 293 -37.93 7.05 -11.04
C THR A 293 -36.57 6.40 -11.29
N GLU A 294 -35.53 6.86 -10.62
CA GLU A 294 -34.18 6.32 -10.79
C GLU A 294 -34.04 4.91 -10.23
N THR A 295 -34.66 4.62 -9.08
CA THR A 295 -34.68 3.27 -8.50
C THR A 295 -35.36 2.28 -9.44
N GLN A 296 -36.49 2.64 -10.05
CA GLN A 296 -37.19 1.80 -11.02
C GLN A 296 -36.32 1.52 -12.25
N ARG A 297 -35.60 2.52 -12.74
CA ARG A 297 -34.66 2.39 -13.86
C ARG A 297 -33.55 1.40 -13.54
N LEU A 298 -32.88 1.58 -12.39
CA LEU A 298 -31.75 0.73 -11.97
C LEU A 298 -32.17 -0.72 -11.71
N VAL A 299 -33.31 -0.94 -11.05
CA VAL A 299 -33.86 -2.29 -10.82
C VAL A 299 -34.26 -2.96 -12.13
N GLY A 300 -34.80 -2.20 -13.09
CA GLY A 300 -35.19 -2.70 -14.41
C GLY A 300 -34.01 -3.08 -15.30
N GLU A 301 -32.92 -2.30 -15.28
CA GLU A 301 -31.73 -2.54 -16.09
C GLU A 301 -30.90 -3.73 -15.59
N SER A 302 -30.87 -3.95 -14.27
CA SER A 302 -30.02 -4.99 -13.68
C SER A 302 -30.67 -5.61 -12.44
N PRO A 303 -31.52 -6.64 -12.62
CA PRO A 303 -32.24 -7.31 -11.52
C PRO A 303 -31.32 -7.96 -10.47
N GLN A 304 -30.07 -8.21 -10.84
CA GLN A 304 -29.06 -8.82 -9.97
C GLN A 304 -28.33 -7.80 -9.08
N CYS A 305 -28.35 -6.50 -9.41
CA CYS A 305 -27.68 -5.46 -8.63
C CYS A 305 -28.32 -5.25 -7.26
N THR A 306 -27.50 -4.87 -6.28
CA THR A 306 -27.99 -4.46 -4.96
C THR A 306 -28.31 -2.96 -4.98
N VAL A 307 -29.59 -2.62 -5.11
CA VAL A 307 -30.05 -1.23 -5.09
C VAL A 307 -30.48 -0.83 -3.68
N VAL A 308 -29.83 0.19 -3.13
CA VAL A 308 -30.13 0.75 -1.80
C VAL A 308 -30.48 2.22 -1.93
N VAL A 309 -31.60 2.62 -1.34
CA VAL A 309 -32.03 4.01 -1.28
C VAL A 309 -31.78 4.53 0.12
N VAL A 310 -31.00 5.60 0.24
CA VAL A 310 -30.71 6.24 1.53
C VAL A 310 -31.27 7.65 1.55
N LEU A 311 -32.12 7.90 2.54
CA LEU A 311 -32.89 9.14 2.69
C LEU A 311 -32.40 9.87 3.93
N GLY A 312 -31.88 11.09 3.72
CA GLY A 312 -31.54 12.02 4.78
C GLY A 312 -32.77 12.70 5.40
N ASP A 313 -32.51 13.64 6.30
CA ASP A 313 -33.49 14.39 7.09
C ASP A 313 -34.22 15.49 6.28
N GLU A 314 -34.60 15.20 5.04
CA GLU A 314 -35.39 16.09 4.17
C GLU A 314 -36.85 15.67 4.16
N ASN A 315 -37.77 16.63 3.98
CA ASN A 315 -39.23 16.45 3.99
C ASN A 315 -39.66 15.21 3.18
N GLN A 316 -39.94 14.11 3.88
CA GLN A 316 -40.26 12.83 3.24
C GLN A 316 -41.74 12.80 2.90
N ASP A 317 -42.05 12.82 1.61
CA ASP A 317 -43.40 12.54 1.13
C ASP A 317 -43.72 11.06 1.32
N VAL A 318 -44.73 10.76 2.14
CA VAL A 318 -45.16 9.41 2.49
C VAL A 318 -45.59 8.62 1.25
N SER A 319 -46.24 9.26 0.28
CA SER A 319 -46.68 8.60 -0.95
C SER A 319 -45.51 8.23 -1.86
N ALA A 320 -44.46 9.05 -1.89
CA ALA A 320 -43.24 8.75 -2.65
C ALA A 320 -42.42 7.62 -1.99
N LEU A 321 -42.39 7.58 -0.65
CA LEU A 321 -41.79 6.48 0.12
C LEU A 321 -42.50 5.13 -0.11
N GLU A 322 -43.83 5.12 -0.19
CA GLU A 322 -44.60 3.91 -0.53
C GLU A 322 -44.25 3.41 -1.93
N ALA A 323 -44.08 4.31 -2.90
CA ALA A 323 -43.66 3.95 -4.25
C ALA A 323 -42.23 3.36 -4.29
N LEU A 324 -41.32 3.78 -3.41
CA LEU A 324 -39.99 3.14 -3.29
C LEU A 324 -40.10 1.70 -2.78
N GLY A 325 -40.98 1.44 -1.82
CA GLY A 325 -41.17 0.11 -1.24
C GLY A 325 -41.65 -0.94 -2.25
N THR A 326 -42.41 -0.52 -3.27
CA THR A 326 -42.88 -1.42 -4.34
C THR A 326 -41.82 -1.74 -5.39
N CYS A 327 -40.70 -1.01 -5.41
CA CYS A 327 -39.61 -1.22 -6.37
C CYS A 327 -38.64 -2.35 -5.99
N GLY A 328 -38.80 -2.96 -4.81
CA GLY A 328 -37.92 -4.05 -4.34
C GLY A 328 -36.53 -3.59 -3.87
N ALA A 329 -36.28 -2.28 -3.81
CA ALA A 329 -35.04 -1.72 -3.27
C ALA A 329 -35.04 -1.70 -1.74
N THR A 330 -33.87 -1.81 -1.13
CA THR A 330 -33.71 -1.66 0.33
C THR A 330 -33.67 -0.17 0.68
N ILE A 331 -34.51 0.25 1.63
CA ILE A 331 -34.64 1.67 2.00
C ILE A 331 -34.02 1.89 3.38
N ILE A 332 -33.17 2.90 3.53
CA ILE A 332 -32.56 3.33 4.80
C ILE A 332 -32.95 4.80 5.06
N THR A 333 -33.57 5.09 6.20
CA THR A 333 -34.11 6.43 6.52
C THR A 333 -33.90 6.80 7.99
N THR A 334 -34.02 8.09 8.34
CA THR A 334 -34.09 8.58 9.73
C THR A 334 -35.50 8.57 10.32
N SER A 335 -36.55 8.39 9.51
CA SER A 335 -37.94 8.63 9.93
C SER A 335 -38.56 7.48 10.75
N THR A 336 -39.23 7.85 11.84
CA THR A 336 -39.89 6.97 12.82
C THR A 336 -41.35 6.65 12.46
N THR A 337 -41.96 7.40 11.53
CA THR A 337 -43.43 7.45 11.34
C THR A 337 -43.97 6.58 10.19
N MET A 338 -43.16 5.71 9.59
CA MET A 338 -43.65 4.83 8.51
C MET A 338 -44.41 3.61 9.03
N THR A 339 -45.73 3.68 8.97
CA THR A 339 -46.58 2.49 8.78
C THR A 339 -46.92 2.35 7.30
N LEU A 340 -46.08 1.67 6.49
CA LEU A 340 -46.58 1.17 5.19
C LEU A 340 -47.77 0.23 5.46
N PRO A 341 -48.89 0.38 4.74
CA PRO A 341 -49.99 -0.56 4.82
C PRO A 341 -49.56 -1.96 4.33
N PRO A 342 -50.10 -3.05 4.89
CA PRO A 342 -49.78 -4.40 4.47
C PRO A 342 -50.45 -4.69 3.12
N THR A 343 -49.79 -4.37 2.01
CA THR A 343 -50.25 -4.84 0.70
C THR A 343 -49.73 -6.26 0.45
N THR A 344 -50.63 -7.22 0.63
CA THR A 344 -50.65 -8.60 0.10
C THR A 344 -49.37 -9.45 0.22
N SER A 345 -49.47 -10.45 1.10
CA SER A 345 -48.68 -11.70 1.24
C SER A 345 -47.27 -11.66 1.85
N ALA A 346 -46.54 -10.54 1.87
CA ALA A 346 -45.29 -10.47 2.64
C ALA A 346 -45.09 -9.03 3.14
N SER A 347 -45.24 -8.80 4.45
CA SER A 347 -44.88 -7.50 5.03
C SER A 347 -43.36 -7.31 4.88
N PRO A 348 -42.87 -6.15 4.42
CA PRO A 348 -41.44 -5.91 4.27
C PRO A 348 -40.76 -6.03 5.63
N THR A 349 -39.62 -6.73 5.68
CA THR A 349 -38.80 -6.85 6.89
C THR A 349 -38.40 -5.46 7.34
N ARG A 350 -38.78 -5.08 8.57
CA ARG A 350 -38.43 -3.79 9.18
C ARG A 350 -37.32 -3.98 10.20
N VAL A 351 -36.30 -3.14 10.14
CA VAL A 351 -35.21 -3.09 11.11
C VAL A 351 -35.10 -1.68 11.64
N ARG A 352 -35.10 -1.51 12.96
CA ARG A 352 -34.95 -0.22 13.64
C ARG A 352 -33.64 -0.22 14.42
N ILE A 353 -32.81 0.78 14.14
CA ILE A 353 -31.57 1.05 14.85
C ILE A 353 -31.83 2.26 15.74
N GLN A 354 -31.96 2.03 17.04
CA GLN A 354 -32.42 3.03 18.00
C GLN A 354 -31.27 3.51 18.89
N ARG A 355 -31.17 4.83 19.05
CA ARG A 355 -30.34 5.46 20.07
C ARG A 355 -31.06 5.42 21.42
N GLU A 356 -30.52 4.63 22.35
CA GLU A 356 -30.89 4.70 23.77
C GLU A 356 -29.99 5.71 24.49
N SER A 357 -30.10 5.89 25.81
CA SER A 357 -29.34 6.92 26.53
C SER A 357 -27.82 6.71 26.47
N MET A 358 -27.35 5.46 26.56
CA MET A 358 -25.90 5.13 26.65
C MET A 358 -25.37 4.23 25.54
N PHE A 359 -26.23 3.65 24.72
CA PHE A 359 -25.86 2.70 23.65
C PHE A 359 -26.85 2.78 22.48
N TRP A 360 -26.54 2.05 21.42
CA TRP A 360 -27.45 1.82 20.30
C TRP A 360 -27.95 0.38 20.31
N ARG A 361 -29.17 0.16 19.87
CA ARG A 361 -29.79 -1.16 19.82
C ARG A 361 -30.44 -1.42 18.48
N ILE A 362 -30.32 -2.64 17.97
CA ILE A 362 -31.10 -3.14 16.84
C ILE A 362 -32.35 -3.82 17.40
N ASP A 363 -33.54 -3.41 16.97
CA ASP A 363 -34.80 -3.92 17.52
C ASP A 363 -35.04 -5.42 17.22
N THR A 364 -34.71 -5.87 16.02
CA THR A 364 -34.94 -7.24 15.56
C THR A 364 -34.04 -8.26 16.25
N THR A 365 -32.80 -7.90 16.56
CA THR A 365 -31.82 -8.80 17.20
C THR A 365 -31.65 -8.54 18.70
N GLY A 366 -32.08 -7.37 19.18
CA GLY A 366 -31.81 -6.90 20.55
C GLY A 366 -30.34 -6.58 20.81
N GLU A 367 -29.48 -6.63 19.80
CA GLU A 367 -28.03 -6.45 19.96
C GLU A 367 -27.69 -4.99 20.30
N MET A 368 -26.91 -4.82 21.38
CA MET A 368 -26.41 -3.52 21.81
C MET A 368 -25.04 -3.27 21.21
N PHE A 369 -24.81 -2.06 20.69
CA PHE A 369 -23.56 -1.73 20.02
C PHE A 369 -23.27 -0.22 20.03
N ARG A 370 -22.07 0.13 19.57
CA ARG A 370 -21.66 1.49 19.27
C ARG A 370 -21.50 1.62 17.74
N PRO A 371 -22.26 2.47 17.05
CA PRO A 371 -22.24 2.52 15.61
C PRO A 371 -20.98 3.20 15.09
N TYR A 372 -20.60 2.89 13.86
CA TYR A 372 -19.69 3.71 13.09
C TYR A 372 -20.42 4.95 12.56
N GLY A 373 -19.69 6.05 12.49
CA GLY A 373 -20.15 7.31 11.96
C GLY A 373 -19.08 7.95 11.11
N VAL A 374 -19.53 8.72 10.12
CA VAL A 374 -18.67 9.57 9.29
C VAL A 374 -19.19 10.99 9.38
N SER A 375 -18.35 11.89 9.87
CA SER A 375 -18.61 13.33 9.78
C SER A 375 -18.37 13.84 8.36
N ALA A 376 -18.96 14.99 8.01
CA ALA A 376 -18.74 15.61 6.71
C ALA A 376 -17.24 15.94 6.46
N GLN A 377 -16.52 16.34 7.53
CA GLN A 377 -15.09 16.60 7.44
C GLN A 377 -14.30 15.32 7.18
N GLU A 378 -14.57 14.23 7.90
CA GLU A 378 -13.91 12.94 7.65
C GLU A 378 -14.19 12.42 6.24
N ALA A 379 -15.42 12.55 5.74
CA ALA A 379 -15.76 12.18 4.36
C ALA A 379 -14.95 12.98 3.34
N ASN A 380 -14.84 14.30 3.55
CA ASN A 380 -14.05 15.17 2.69
C ASN A 380 -12.55 14.83 2.74
N ASP A 381 -12.02 14.60 3.93
CA ASP A 381 -10.63 14.20 4.16
C ASP A 381 -10.27 12.88 3.48
N LEU A 382 -11.15 11.89 3.60
CA LEU A 382 -11.01 10.60 2.92
C LEU A 382 -11.11 10.76 1.39
N ARG A 383 -12.00 11.63 0.89
CA ARG A 383 -12.07 11.94 -0.55
C ARG A 383 -10.79 12.55 -1.07
N THR A 384 -10.23 13.54 -0.36
CA THR A 384 -8.93 14.14 -0.72
C THR A 384 -7.83 13.10 -0.73
N MET A 385 -7.77 12.24 0.30
CA MET A 385 -6.80 11.15 0.37
C MET A 385 -6.95 10.17 -0.81
N VAL A 386 -8.17 9.75 -1.16
CA VAL A 386 -8.41 8.88 -2.32
C VAL A 386 -7.95 9.56 -3.60
N GLY A 387 -8.34 10.83 -3.82
CA GLY A 387 -7.91 11.60 -4.99
C GLY A 387 -6.39 11.70 -5.10
N ASP A 388 -5.69 11.97 -4.01
CA ASP A 388 -4.23 12.02 -3.97
C ASP A 388 -3.59 10.66 -4.32
N LEU A 389 -4.23 9.55 -3.95
CA LEU A 389 -3.75 8.19 -4.19
C LEU A 389 -4.09 7.66 -5.59
N THR A 390 -5.05 8.29 -6.28
CA THR A 390 -5.53 7.89 -7.62
C THR A 390 -5.30 9.00 -8.65
N THR A 391 -4.30 9.85 -8.47
CA THR A 391 -3.93 10.86 -9.47
C THR A 391 -2.77 10.33 -10.32
N LEU A 392 -2.81 10.53 -11.64
CA LEU A 392 -1.64 10.37 -12.50
C LEU A 392 -0.90 11.70 -12.65
N THR A 393 0.42 11.63 -12.64
CA THR A 393 1.31 12.73 -13.00
C THR A 393 2.13 12.33 -14.20
N THR A 394 2.21 13.21 -15.19
CA THR A 394 3.14 13.07 -16.30
C THR A 394 4.52 13.48 -15.81
N ALA A 395 5.51 12.60 -15.95
CA ALA A 395 6.91 12.97 -15.77
C ALA A 395 7.24 14.12 -16.73
N PRO A 396 8.01 15.14 -16.29
CA PRO A 396 8.41 16.24 -17.17
C PRO A 396 9.13 15.70 -18.41
N ASP A 397 8.88 16.37 -19.54
CA ASP A 397 9.30 15.97 -20.88
C ASP A 397 10.83 15.75 -20.92
N ARG A 398 11.26 14.51 -21.15
CA ARG A 398 12.68 14.12 -21.14
C ARG A 398 13.38 14.41 -22.47
N HIS A 399 12.70 14.92 -23.49
CA HIS A 399 13.25 15.06 -24.85
C HIS A 399 14.04 16.35 -25.16
N GLN A 400 14.38 17.17 -24.17
CA GLN A 400 15.28 18.32 -24.42
C GLN A 400 16.52 18.34 -23.52
N THR A 401 17.18 17.20 -23.35
CA THR A 401 18.65 17.14 -23.39
C THR A 401 19.09 15.69 -23.37
N GLN A 402 19.54 15.15 -24.51
CA GLN A 402 20.77 14.37 -24.62
C GLN A 402 20.91 13.82 -26.04
N HIS A 403 21.77 14.48 -26.80
CA HIS A 403 22.53 13.80 -27.85
C HIS A 403 23.10 12.51 -27.27
N VAL A 404 22.86 11.40 -27.97
CA VAL A 404 23.54 10.11 -27.75
C VAL A 404 25.04 10.36 -27.67
N ALA A 405 25.58 10.44 -26.46
CA ALA A 405 27.00 10.26 -26.25
C ALA A 405 27.27 8.76 -26.47
N ALA A 406 28.35 8.44 -27.18
CA ALA A 406 28.81 7.07 -27.46
C ALA A 406 29.12 6.21 -26.21
N THR A 407 28.83 6.74 -25.02
CA THR A 407 29.03 6.16 -23.68
C THR A 407 27.73 5.77 -22.96
N GLY A 408 26.56 5.89 -23.59
CA GLY A 408 25.27 5.53 -22.99
C GLY A 408 25.18 4.05 -22.58
N ALA A 409 24.41 3.76 -21.53
CA ALA A 409 24.19 2.42 -21.02
C ALA A 409 22.71 2.01 -21.18
N LEU A 410 22.47 0.80 -21.65
CA LEU A 410 21.14 0.20 -21.78
C LEU A 410 20.93 -0.82 -20.66
N LEU A 411 19.97 -0.55 -19.79
CA LEU A 411 19.48 -1.50 -18.80
C LEU A 411 18.29 -2.26 -19.41
N ARG A 412 18.48 -3.53 -19.67
CA ARG A 412 17.45 -4.39 -20.24
C ARG A 412 16.65 -5.02 -19.11
N VAL A 413 15.34 -4.76 -19.06
CA VAL A 413 14.42 -5.20 -18.00
C VAL A 413 13.23 -5.99 -18.51
N LEU A 414 12.96 -5.96 -19.82
CA LEU A 414 11.89 -6.74 -20.47
C LEU A 414 12.32 -8.20 -20.67
N GLY A 415 12.60 -8.89 -19.57
CA GLY A 415 13.18 -10.23 -19.51
C GLY A 415 14.24 -10.34 -18.41
N PRO A 416 15.28 -11.17 -18.60
CA PRO A 416 16.44 -11.19 -17.71
C PRO A 416 17.10 -9.82 -17.58
N VAL A 417 17.49 -9.43 -16.37
CA VAL A 417 18.07 -8.12 -16.09
C VAL A 417 19.52 -8.09 -16.54
N GLU A 418 19.80 -7.27 -17.55
CA GLU A 418 21.13 -7.15 -18.12
C GLU A 418 21.49 -5.68 -18.27
N LEU A 419 22.77 -5.36 -18.09
CA LEU A 419 23.27 -4.01 -18.32
C LEU A 419 24.34 -4.07 -19.40
N THR A 420 24.13 -3.35 -20.50
CA THR A 420 25.08 -3.26 -21.61
C THR A 420 25.37 -1.80 -21.90
N LEU A 421 26.56 -1.51 -22.44
CA LEU A 421 26.80 -0.23 -23.09
C LEU A 421 26.13 -0.24 -24.46
N LEU A 422 25.79 0.94 -25.00
CA LEU A 422 25.33 1.07 -26.39
C LEU A 422 26.37 0.56 -27.41
N THR A 423 27.64 0.43 -26.99
CA THR A 423 28.71 -0.22 -27.77
C THR A 423 28.64 -1.76 -27.78
N GLY A 424 27.68 -2.36 -27.08
CA GLY A 424 27.49 -3.81 -26.97
C GLY A 424 28.31 -4.50 -25.88
N ARG A 425 29.14 -3.77 -25.12
CA ARG A 425 29.90 -4.34 -24.00
C ARG A 425 29.02 -4.54 -22.77
N GLU A 426 29.02 -5.74 -22.21
CA GLU A 426 28.30 -6.06 -20.98
C GLU A 426 28.96 -5.43 -19.74
N VAL A 427 28.13 -4.91 -18.83
CA VAL A 427 28.53 -4.40 -17.52
C VAL A 427 28.15 -5.43 -16.47
N SER A 428 29.11 -6.24 -16.05
CA SER A 428 28.90 -7.28 -15.05
C SER A 428 29.27 -6.82 -13.64
N PHE A 429 28.57 -7.34 -12.64
CA PHE A 429 28.81 -7.09 -11.23
C PHE A 429 29.07 -8.39 -10.51
N ARG A 430 30.00 -8.43 -9.55
CA ARG A 430 30.26 -9.65 -8.77
C ARG A 430 29.11 -10.00 -7.81
N LYS A 431 28.31 -9.01 -7.43
CA LYS A 431 27.20 -9.14 -6.48
C LYS A 431 25.90 -8.78 -7.18
N SER A 432 24.91 -9.66 -7.12
CA SER A 432 23.57 -9.45 -7.67
C SER A 432 22.90 -8.16 -7.13
N LYS A 433 23.09 -7.86 -5.84
CA LYS A 433 22.57 -6.63 -5.21
C LYS A 433 23.10 -5.34 -5.82
N SER A 434 24.26 -5.37 -6.51
CA SER A 434 24.78 -4.19 -7.20
C SER A 434 24.03 -3.92 -8.51
N LEU A 435 23.66 -4.96 -9.26
CA LEU A 435 22.80 -4.84 -10.43
C LEU A 435 21.39 -4.38 -10.03
N GLU A 436 20.86 -4.94 -8.94
CA GLU A 436 19.57 -4.53 -8.37
C GLU A 436 19.57 -3.06 -7.93
N LEU A 437 20.67 -2.57 -7.34
CA LEU A 437 20.83 -1.15 -7.01
C LEU A 437 20.72 -0.28 -8.26
N VAL A 438 21.38 -0.65 -9.35
CA VAL A 438 21.35 0.09 -10.62
C VAL A 438 19.94 0.08 -11.20
N ALA A 439 19.28 -1.08 -11.21
CA ALA A 439 17.90 -1.20 -11.65
C ALA A 439 16.97 -0.32 -10.82
N TRP A 440 17.06 -0.40 -9.49
CA TRP A 440 16.25 0.45 -8.60
C TRP A 440 16.47 1.95 -8.89
N LEU A 441 17.73 2.39 -9.02
CA LEU A 441 18.05 3.77 -9.36
C LEU A 441 17.51 4.20 -10.73
N ALA A 442 17.50 3.31 -11.71
CA ALA A 442 16.95 3.58 -13.04
C ALA A 442 15.45 3.89 -12.99
N PHE A 443 14.69 3.21 -12.12
CA PHE A 443 13.26 3.46 -11.90
C PHE A 443 12.97 4.61 -10.93
N HIS A 444 13.93 4.97 -10.07
CA HIS A 444 13.78 5.93 -8.97
C HIS A 444 14.51 7.26 -9.16
N ARG A 445 14.83 7.67 -10.40
CA ARG A 445 15.64 8.86 -10.72
C ARG A 445 15.19 10.17 -10.07
N ASP A 446 13.89 10.32 -9.78
CA ASP A 446 13.35 11.55 -9.20
C ASP A 446 13.57 11.66 -7.68
N ARG A 447 13.65 10.52 -6.97
CA ARG A 447 13.94 10.47 -5.52
C ARG A 447 14.85 9.29 -5.15
N PRO A 448 16.07 9.24 -5.70
CA PRO A 448 17.03 8.19 -5.42
C PRO A 448 17.64 8.39 -4.03
N THR A 449 16.97 7.90 -2.98
CA THR A 449 17.43 8.08 -1.59
C THR A 449 18.12 6.84 -1.05
N VAL A 450 19.11 7.03 -0.17
CA VAL A 450 19.79 5.93 0.53
C VAL A 450 18.80 5.12 1.37
N SER A 451 17.84 5.79 2.02
CA SER A 451 16.80 5.10 2.80
C SER A 451 15.90 4.24 1.91
N GLY A 452 15.47 4.77 0.76
CA GLY A 452 14.63 4.03 -0.19
C GLY A 452 15.33 2.79 -0.72
N VAL A 453 16.60 2.91 -1.11
CA VAL A 453 17.42 1.75 -1.51
C VAL A 453 17.50 0.73 -0.39
N ARG A 454 17.71 1.15 0.87
CA ARG A 454 17.83 0.21 1.98
C ARG A 454 16.56 -0.61 2.20
N THR A 455 15.42 0.06 2.18
CA THR A 455 14.11 -0.59 2.31
C THR A 455 13.79 -1.50 1.12
N ALA A 456 14.21 -1.12 -0.09
CA ALA A 456 13.91 -1.89 -1.30
C ALA A 456 14.80 -3.14 -1.46
N LEU A 457 16.11 -3.00 -1.21
CA LEU A 457 17.08 -4.06 -1.46
C LEU A 457 17.20 -5.05 -0.31
N TRP A 458 16.79 -4.71 0.90
CA TRP A 458 16.93 -5.59 2.06
C TRP A 458 15.64 -5.61 2.90
N GLU A 459 15.19 -6.81 3.26
CA GLU A 459 14.03 -7.00 4.15
C GLU A 459 14.33 -6.57 5.60
N VAL A 460 15.61 -6.50 5.97
CA VAL A 460 16.08 -6.13 7.30
C VAL A 460 17.06 -4.96 7.17
N ASP A 461 17.01 -4.04 8.14
CA ASP A 461 17.97 -2.94 8.22
C ASP A 461 19.41 -3.45 8.18
N VAL A 462 20.18 -2.91 7.24
CA VAL A 462 21.60 -3.25 7.05
C VAL A 462 22.52 -2.15 7.59
N GLU A 463 23.68 -2.57 8.09
CA GLU A 463 24.75 -1.67 8.49
C GLU A 463 25.28 -0.85 7.30
N ASP A 464 25.78 0.35 7.61
CA ASP A 464 26.35 1.28 6.63
C ASP A 464 27.45 0.64 5.78
N ALA A 465 28.27 -0.22 6.37
CA ALA A 465 29.35 -0.92 5.68
C ALA A 465 28.83 -1.83 4.55
N THR A 466 27.72 -2.54 4.78
CA THR A 466 27.10 -3.43 3.79
C THR A 466 26.57 -2.64 2.60
N PHE A 467 25.85 -1.55 2.88
CA PHE A 467 25.40 -0.63 1.83
C PHE A 467 26.57 -0.05 1.03
N HIS A 468 27.63 0.40 1.72
CA HIS A 468 28.82 0.97 1.09
C HIS A 468 29.57 -0.04 0.21
N ASN A 469 29.58 -1.31 0.59
CA ASN A 469 30.15 -2.38 -0.23
C ASN A 469 29.38 -2.58 -1.54
N VAL A 470 28.05 -2.55 -1.51
CA VAL A 470 27.21 -2.65 -2.73
C VAL A 470 27.41 -1.42 -3.62
N LEU A 471 27.36 -0.23 -3.03
CA LEU A 471 27.56 1.02 -3.77
C LEU A 471 28.95 1.09 -4.43
N SER A 472 30.00 0.67 -3.71
CA SER A 472 31.37 0.67 -4.24
C SER A 472 31.55 -0.38 -5.34
N GLU A 473 30.90 -1.54 -5.21
CA GLU A 473 30.92 -2.57 -6.24
C GLU A 473 30.18 -2.13 -7.50
N ALA A 474 29.03 -1.45 -7.37
CA ALA A 474 28.34 -0.87 -8.52
C ALA A 474 29.22 0.13 -9.27
N ARG A 475 29.89 1.05 -8.55
CA ARG A 475 30.85 1.99 -9.16
C ARG A 475 31.99 1.27 -9.89
N ARG A 476 32.52 0.20 -9.31
CA ARG A 476 33.61 -0.60 -9.92
C ARG A 476 33.17 -1.31 -11.19
N GLY A 477 31.94 -1.85 -11.22
CA GLY A 477 31.38 -2.49 -12.42
C GLY A 477 31.36 -1.54 -13.61
N PHE A 478 30.83 -0.32 -13.42
CA PHE A 478 30.85 0.72 -14.44
C PHE A 478 32.27 1.20 -14.80
N ALA A 479 33.14 1.38 -13.81
CA ALA A 479 34.52 1.78 -14.07
C ALA A 479 35.29 0.75 -14.91
N HIS A 480 34.99 -0.54 -14.77
CA HIS A 480 35.62 -1.61 -15.55
C HIS A 480 35.29 -1.53 -17.06
N VAL A 481 34.14 -0.97 -17.40
CA VAL A 481 33.73 -0.75 -18.79
C VAL A 481 34.04 0.65 -19.31
N GLY A 482 34.72 1.48 -18.51
CA GLY A 482 35.15 2.83 -18.89
C GLY A 482 34.15 3.93 -18.56
N VAL A 483 33.10 3.63 -17.79
CA VAL A 483 32.13 4.63 -17.32
C VAL A 483 32.48 5.00 -15.88
N ALA A 484 33.22 6.09 -15.72
CA ALA A 484 33.54 6.62 -14.39
C ALA A 484 32.30 7.30 -13.77
N ASP A 485 32.24 7.29 -12.44
CA ASP A 485 31.24 8.02 -11.65
C ASP A 485 29.76 7.76 -12.04
N ALA A 486 29.47 6.56 -12.56
CA ALA A 486 28.12 6.19 -12.98
C ALA A 486 27.10 6.15 -11.85
N VAL A 487 27.54 5.88 -10.62
CA VAL A 487 26.69 5.89 -9.42
C VAL A 487 27.28 6.84 -8.39
N GLN A 488 26.64 7.98 -8.19
CA GLN A 488 27.11 9.05 -7.32
C GLN A 488 26.31 9.10 -6.02
N ARG A 489 26.90 9.74 -5.01
CA ARG A 489 26.25 10.02 -3.73
C ARG A 489 26.53 11.49 -3.38
N PRO A 490 25.80 12.44 -4.00
CA PRO A 490 26.05 13.87 -3.81
C PRO A 490 25.81 14.32 -2.37
N SER A 491 24.94 13.62 -1.62
CA SER A 491 24.71 13.88 -0.20
C SER A 491 24.58 12.58 0.59
N LYS A 492 24.60 12.66 1.92
CA LYS A 492 24.40 11.48 2.78
C LYS A 492 23.08 10.75 2.47
N GLN A 493 22.06 11.45 1.98
CA GLN A 493 20.73 10.87 1.77
C GLN A 493 20.39 10.64 0.30
N ARG A 494 21.10 11.27 -0.65
CA ARG A 494 20.78 11.21 -2.08
C ARG A 494 21.84 10.42 -2.85
N LEU A 495 21.38 9.62 -3.80
CA LEU A 495 22.15 8.90 -4.78
C LEU A 495 21.84 9.48 -6.16
N GLU A 496 22.73 9.30 -7.12
CA GLU A 496 22.46 9.67 -8.51
C GLU A 496 23.02 8.60 -9.43
N LEU A 497 22.36 8.39 -10.56
CA LEU A 497 22.78 7.50 -11.62
C LEU A 497 23.15 8.35 -12.83
N VAL A 498 24.11 7.89 -13.63
CA VAL A 498 24.48 8.56 -14.90
C VAL A 498 23.21 8.81 -15.73
N ALA A 499 23.09 10.04 -16.22
CA ALA A 499 21.88 10.49 -16.91
C ALA A 499 21.62 9.67 -18.19
N ASP A 500 22.68 9.26 -18.87
CA ASP A 500 22.66 8.55 -20.16
C ASP A 500 22.35 7.04 -20.04
N LEU A 501 21.98 6.55 -18.84
CA LEU A 501 21.40 5.21 -18.74
C LEU A 501 19.97 5.27 -19.28
N ILE A 502 19.56 4.32 -20.11
CA ILE A 502 18.19 4.20 -20.66
C ILE A 502 17.74 2.75 -20.43
N THR A 503 16.44 2.50 -20.25
CA THR A 503 15.91 1.13 -20.17
C THR A 503 15.31 0.68 -21.51
N ASP A 504 15.31 -0.63 -21.80
CA ASP A 504 14.59 -1.16 -22.98
C ASP A 504 13.07 -0.87 -22.91
N ALA A 505 12.53 -0.70 -21.70
CA ALA A 505 11.17 -0.20 -21.49
C ALA A 505 10.97 1.28 -21.86
N ASP A 506 11.96 2.14 -21.63
CA ASP A 506 11.90 3.55 -22.05
C ASP A 506 11.87 3.62 -23.60
N LEU A 507 12.72 2.82 -24.27
CA LEU A 507 12.79 2.75 -25.74
C LEU A 507 11.49 2.25 -26.36
N LEU A 508 10.96 1.13 -25.86
CA LEU A 508 9.67 0.60 -26.29
C LEU A 508 8.54 1.62 -26.10
N GLY A 509 8.66 2.44 -25.06
CA GLY A 509 7.72 3.49 -24.78
C GLY A 509 7.71 4.67 -25.71
N ASP A 510 8.90 5.15 -26.04
CA ASP A 510 9.05 6.23 -27.00
C ASP A 510 8.58 5.77 -28.40
N ALA A 511 8.87 4.51 -28.78
CA ALA A 511 8.36 3.94 -30.03
C ALA A 511 6.82 3.79 -30.04
N LEU A 512 6.21 3.40 -28.92
CA LEU A 512 4.75 3.34 -28.81
C LEU A 512 4.11 4.73 -28.88
N ALA A 513 4.72 5.73 -28.23
CA ALA A 513 4.25 7.11 -28.27
C ALA A 513 4.31 7.67 -29.71
N GLU A 514 5.37 7.38 -30.46
CA GLU A 514 5.49 7.76 -31.87
C GLU A 514 4.35 7.18 -32.72
N VAL A 515 4.01 5.90 -32.53
CA VAL A 515 2.88 5.27 -33.24
C VAL A 515 1.54 5.92 -32.88
N ASP A 516 1.31 6.22 -31.59
CA ASP A 516 0.09 6.87 -31.14
C ASP A 516 -0.03 8.32 -31.67
N GLU A 517 1.08 9.05 -31.75
CA GLU A 517 1.14 10.38 -32.36
C GLU A 517 0.83 10.32 -33.86
N VAL A 518 1.46 9.39 -34.61
CA VAL A 518 1.21 9.23 -36.05
C VAL A 518 -0.27 8.91 -36.31
N ALA A 519 -0.87 8.05 -35.51
CA ALA A 519 -2.28 7.70 -35.66
C ALA A 519 -3.25 8.84 -35.32
N ALA A 520 -2.85 9.80 -34.48
CA ALA A 520 -3.65 10.98 -34.18
C ALA A 520 -3.64 12.03 -35.31
N HIS A 521 -2.65 12.00 -36.21
CA HIS A 521 -2.47 13.01 -37.26
C HIS A 521 -3.11 12.58 -38.58
N THR A 522 -4.12 13.33 -39.02
CA THR A 522 -4.83 13.12 -40.31
C THR A 522 -4.08 13.80 -41.46
N ALA A 523 -2.91 13.26 -41.86
CA ALA A 523 -2.18 13.75 -43.03
C ALA A 523 -2.71 13.15 -44.35
N GLU A 524 -2.34 13.74 -45.49
CA GLU A 524 -2.66 13.23 -46.84
C GLU A 524 -2.34 11.74 -46.97
N GLN A 525 -3.21 10.99 -47.65
CA GLN A 525 -3.26 9.52 -47.60
C GLN A 525 -1.91 8.82 -47.89
N HIS A 526 -1.08 9.36 -48.78
CA HIS A 526 0.21 8.76 -49.14
C HIS A 526 1.31 9.03 -48.11
N GLU A 527 1.41 10.27 -47.61
CA GLU A 527 2.40 10.63 -46.58
C GLU A 527 2.04 10.01 -45.22
N SER A 528 0.74 9.83 -44.96
CA SER A 528 0.22 9.09 -43.81
C SER A 528 0.64 7.62 -43.84
N HIS A 529 0.57 6.94 -44.99
CA HIS A 529 0.90 5.51 -45.08
C HIS A 529 2.40 5.24 -44.80
N GLN A 530 3.31 6.00 -45.39
CA GLN A 530 4.75 5.82 -45.18
C GLN A 530 5.18 6.11 -43.73
N ARG A 531 4.55 7.09 -43.07
CA ARG A 531 4.78 7.38 -41.65
C ARG A 531 4.29 6.24 -40.76
N HIS A 532 3.13 5.66 -41.06
CA HIS A 532 2.61 4.49 -40.35
C HIS A 532 3.54 3.28 -40.48
N GLU A 533 4.03 2.98 -41.69
CA GLU A 533 5.00 1.89 -41.90
C GLU A 533 6.31 2.12 -41.13
N THR A 534 6.82 3.36 -41.13
CA THR A 534 8.06 3.71 -40.43
C THR A 534 7.91 3.58 -38.91
N ALA A 535 6.81 4.11 -38.35
CA ALA A 535 6.51 4.00 -36.93
C ALA A 535 6.26 2.54 -36.51
N LEU A 536 5.55 1.76 -37.33
CA LEU A 536 5.37 0.33 -37.12
C LEU A 536 6.72 -0.40 -37.09
N ALA A 537 7.60 -0.16 -38.07
CA ALA A 537 8.92 -0.78 -38.13
C ALA A 537 9.77 -0.44 -36.89
N GLY A 538 9.70 0.82 -36.40
CA GLY A 538 10.32 1.24 -35.15
C GLY A 538 9.77 0.48 -33.94
N LEU A 539 8.44 0.40 -33.80
CA LEU A 539 7.80 -0.33 -32.71
C LEU A 539 8.13 -1.83 -32.73
N ILE A 540 8.13 -2.46 -33.91
CA ILE A 540 8.53 -3.86 -34.07
C ILE A 540 9.99 -4.08 -33.68
N ALA A 541 10.89 -3.16 -34.04
CA ALA A 541 12.30 -3.24 -33.63
C ALA A 541 12.46 -3.26 -32.11
N GLU A 542 11.71 -2.41 -31.40
CA GLU A 542 11.74 -2.39 -29.93
C GLU A 542 10.99 -3.59 -29.30
N LEU A 543 9.91 -4.09 -29.90
CA LEU A 543 9.22 -5.30 -29.44
C LEU A 543 10.11 -6.56 -29.52
N ARG A 544 11.08 -6.58 -30.45
CA ARG A 544 12.11 -7.64 -30.48
C ARG A 544 13.02 -7.63 -29.25
N SER A 545 13.07 -6.53 -28.49
CA SER A 545 13.82 -6.45 -27.23
C SER A 545 13.15 -7.22 -26.08
N VAL A 546 11.85 -7.52 -26.18
CA VAL A 546 11.09 -8.31 -25.19
C VAL A 546 11.58 -9.75 -25.22
N ARG A 547 12.22 -10.21 -24.15
CA ARG A 547 12.85 -11.55 -24.05
C ARG A 547 12.02 -12.53 -23.23
N ALA A 548 11.37 -12.04 -22.18
CA ALA A 548 10.56 -12.81 -21.25
C ALA A 548 9.71 -11.85 -20.40
N LEU A 549 9.09 -12.37 -19.32
CA LEU A 549 8.48 -11.56 -18.29
C LEU A 549 9.49 -10.52 -17.72
N PRO A 550 9.08 -9.27 -17.42
CA PRO A 550 9.98 -8.30 -16.84
C PRO A 550 10.66 -8.82 -15.57
N PHE A 551 11.97 -8.59 -15.45
CA PHE A 551 12.80 -9.08 -14.34
C PHE A 551 12.79 -10.61 -14.16
N SER A 552 12.64 -11.41 -15.22
CA SER A 552 12.39 -12.86 -15.11
C SER A 552 13.45 -13.67 -14.34
N ASP A 553 14.71 -13.24 -14.39
CA ASP A 553 15.83 -13.89 -13.67
C ASP A 553 16.12 -13.26 -12.29
N ALA A 554 15.36 -12.23 -11.94
CA ALA A 554 15.57 -11.41 -10.75
C ALA A 554 14.35 -11.46 -9.83
N GLN A 555 14.60 -11.57 -8.52
CA GLN A 555 13.57 -11.53 -7.49
C GLN A 555 13.51 -10.14 -6.84
N TYR A 556 13.24 -9.12 -7.66
CA TYR A 556 13.13 -7.74 -7.19
C TYR A 556 11.75 -7.52 -6.55
N VAL A 557 11.62 -7.86 -5.27
CA VAL A 557 10.37 -7.73 -4.49
C VAL A 557 9.79 -6.31 -4.55
N TRP A 558 10.66 -5.28 -4.57
CA TRP A 558 10.24 -3.89 -4.70
C TRP A 558 9.56 -3.58 -6.04
N ALA A 559 9.96 -4.25 -7.12
CA ALA A 559 9.37 -4.01 -8.44
C ALA A 559 7.92 -4.50 -8.49
N ASP A 560 7.62 -5.61 -7.81
CA ASP A 560 6.27 -6.14 -7.67
C ASP A 560 5.45 -5.30 -6.68
N ALA A 561 6.01 -4.98 -5.51
CA ALA A 561 5.33 -4.21 -4.47
C ALA A 561 4.94 -2.79 -4.92
N GLU A 562 5.74 -2.17 -5.79
CA GLU A 562 5.47 -0.84 -6.34
C GLU A 562 4.63 -0.88 -7.63
N GLY A 563 4.33 -2.07 -8.16
CA GLY A 563 3.60 -2.26 -9.41
C GLY A 563 4.41 -1.96 -10.68
N ILE A 564 5.73 -1.87 -10.59
CA ILE A 564 6.62 -1.63 -11.74
C ILE A 564 6.57 -2.81 -12.70
N THR A 565 6.63 -4.05 -12.20
CA THR A 565 6.51 -5.26 -13.03
C THR A 565 5.20 -5.25 -13.82
N ALA A 566 4.09 -4.94 -13.16
CA ALA A 566 2.77 -4.83 -13.80
C ALA A 566 2.75 -3.74 -14.88
N ASN A 567 3.30 -2.56 -14.60
CA ASN A 567 3.36 -1.47 -15.58
C ASN A 567 4.16 -1.85 -16.84
N LEU A 568 5.28 -2.57 -16.67
CA LEU A 568 6.07 -3.06 -17.80
C LEU A 568 5.33 -4.12 -18.61
N VAL A 569 4.58 -5.01 -17.94
CA VAL A 569 3.70 -5.98 -18.61
C VAL A 569 2.64 -5.26 -19.43
N TRP A 570 1.96 -4.27 -18.84
CA TRP A 570 0.93 -3.48 -19.54
C TRP A 570 1.49 -2.72 -20.74
N LEU A 571 2.68 -2.14 -20.61
CA LEU A 571 3.39 -1.53 -21.72
C LEU A 571 3.54 -2.50 -22.90
N VAL A 572 4.11 -3.68 -22.64
CA VAL A 572 4.36 -4.66 -23.70
C VAL A 572 3.05 -5.10 -24.33
N THR A 573 2.02 -5.39 -23.53
CA THR A 573 0.70 -5.77 -24.05
C THR A 573 0.11 -4.69 -24.95
N ARG A 574 0.14 -3.42 -24.52
CA ARG A 574 -0.35 -2.30 -25.32
C ARG A 574 0.46 -2.12 -26.60
N ALA A 575 1.79 -2.26 -26.52
CA ALA A 575 2.66 -2.17 -27.68
C ALA A 575 2.38 -3.27 -28.71
N VAL A 576 2.15 -4.52 -28.25
CA VAL A 576 1.78 -5.64 -29.11
C VAL A 576 0.43 -5.38 -29.78
N ASP A 577 -0.60 -5.04 -29.00
CA ASP A 577 -1.95 -4.78 -29.52
C ASP A 577 -1.93 -3.64 -30.56
N ARG A 578 -1.15 -2.59 -30.29
CA ARG A 578 -1.03 -1.45 -31.18
C ARG A 578 -0.28 -1.78 -32.46
N ALA A 579 0.80 -2.56 -32.35
CA ALA A 579 1.56 -3.03 -33.51
C ALA A 579 0.71 -3.95 -34.39
N VAL A 580 -0.07 -4.86 -33.80
CA VAL A 580 -1.01 -5.72 -34.53
C VAL A 580 -2.04 -4.89 -35.29
N GLU A 581 -2.72 -3.96 -34.61
CA GLU A 581 -3.74 -3.11 -35.25
C GLU A 581 -3.16 -2.31 -36.42
N LEU A 582 -1.94 -1.79 -36.27
CA LEU A 582 -1.28 -1.03 -37.32
C LEU A 582 -0.78 -1.92 -38.47
N ALA A 583 -0.22 -3.09 -38.15
CA ALA A 583 0.22 -4.07 -39.13
C ALA A 583 -0.94 -4.61 -39.98
N GLU A 584 -2.10 -4.87 -39.37
CA GLU A 584 -3.32 -5.26 -40.10
C GLU A 584 -3.77 -4.15 -41.06
N ARG A 585 -3.71 -2.88 -40.65
CA ARG A 585 -4.01 -1.74 -41.54
C ARG A 585 -3.01 -1.61 -42.70
N CYS A 586 -1.75 -1.93 -42.46
CA CYS A 586 -0.69 -1.96 -43.48
C CYS A 586 -0.69 -3.26 -44.29
N ASN A 587 -1.53 -4.25 -43.94
CA ASN A 587 -1.53 -5.59 -44.53
C ASN A 587 -0.14 -6.27 -44.47
N ASP A 588 0.56 -6.11 -43.34
CA ASP A 588 1.87 -6.68 -43.05
C ASP A 588 1.77 -7.84 -42.06
N ASP A 589 1.52 -9.04 -42.59
CA ASP A 589 1.42 -10.28 -41.80
C ASP A 589 2.71 -10.61 -41.04
N HIS A 590 3.88 -10.19 -41.55
CA HIS A 590 5.16 -10.42 -40.87
C HIS A 590 5.27 -9.56 -39.62
N ALA A 591 4.86 -8.29 -39.67
CA ALA A 591 4.81 -7.42 -38.51
C ALA A 591 3.79 -7.92 -37.47
N VAL A 592 2.65 -8.47 -37.88
CA VAL A 592 1.70 -9.13 -36.96
C VAL A 592 2.38 -10.27 -36.21
N LEU A 593 3.08 -11.16 -36.92
CA LEU A 593 3.76 -12.31 -36.31
C LEU A 593 4.91 -11.88 -35.38
N ASP A 594 5.67 -10.85 -35.74
CA ASP A 594 6.74 -10.32 -34.90
C ASP A 594 6.20 -9.69 -33.60
N ALA A 595 5.11 -8.92 -33.68
CA ALA A 595 4.43 -8.35 -32.52
C ALA A 595 3.90 -9.44 -31.59
N VAL A 596 3.17 -10.41 -32.14
CA VAL A 596 2.60 -11.53 -31.39
C VAL A 596 3.70 -12.40 -30.78
N SER A 597 4.83 -12.58 -31.47
CA SER A 597 6.00 -13.28 -30.93
C SER A 597 6.54 -12.59 -29.66
N ALA A 598 6.57 -11.26 -29.62
CA ALA A 598 6.97 -10.52 -28.41
C ALA A 598 6.02 -10.79 -27.24
N GLY A 599 4.71 -10.79 -27.50
CA GLY A 599 3.70 -11.18 -26.54
C GLY A 599 3.94 -12.60 -26.01
N LEU A 600 4.07 -13.59 -26.90
CA LEU A 600 4.28 -14.99 -26.52
C LEU A 600 5.62 -15.23 -25.79
N ARG A 601 6.66 -14.42 -26.04
CA ARG A 601 7.88 -14.45 -25.23
C ARG A 601 7.62 -14.02 -23.79
N MET A 602 6.78 -13.01 -23.58
CA MET A 602 6.38 -12.54 -22.25
C MET A 602 5.41 -13.51 -21.56
N PHE A 603 4.37 -13.98 -22.27
CA PHE A 603 3.39 -14.96 -21.80
C PHE A 603 3.18 -16.09 -22.81
N PRO A 604 3.95 -17.19 -22.69
CA PRO A 604 3.86 -18.32 -23.63
C PRO A 604 2.50 -19.02 -23.69
N GLY A 605 1.68 -18.88 -22.64
CA GLY A 605 0.36 -19.51 -22.51
C GLY A 605 -0.82 -18.61 -22.88
N ASP A 606 -0.59 -17.41 -23.43
CA ASP A 606 -1.70 -16.52 -23.79
C ASP A 606 -2.42 -17.01 -25.05
N GLU A 607 -3.68 -17.44 -24.87
CA GLU A 607 -4.50 -17.99 -25.94
C GLU A 607 -4.89 -16.96 -27.01
N ARG A 608 -4.92 -15.67 -26.68
CA ARG A 608 -5.27 -14.61 -27.64
C ARG A 608 -4.16 -14.50 -28.67
N TRP A 609 -2.93 -14.41 -28.21
CA TRP A 609 -1.73 -14.34 -29.05
C TRP A 609 -1.47 -15.67 -29.78
N SER A 610 -1.66 -16.81 -29.12
CA SER A 610 -1.52 -18.14 -29.75
C SER A 610 -2.50 -18.33 -30.91
N THR A 611 -3.73 -17.83 -30.76
CA THR A 611 -4.79 -17.93 -31.77
C THR A 611 -4.53 -16.99 -32.92
N LEU A 612 -4.15 -15.73 -32.62
CA LEU A 612 -3.83 -14.74 -33.64
C LEU A 612 -2.64 -15.18 -34.51
N ALA A 613 -1.56 -15.71 -33.91
CA ALA A 613 -0.43 -16.25 -34.67
C ALA A 613 -0.85 -17.37 -35.63
N ARG A 614 -1.70 -18.30 -35.17
CA ARG A 614 -2.20 -19.39 -36.01
C ARG A 614 -3.10 -18.91 -37.15
N SER A 615 -3.96 -17.91 -36.91
CA SER A 615 -4.81 -17.36 -37.98
C SER A 615 -3.99 -16.65 -39.05
N THR A 616 -2.97 -15.86 -38.67
CA THR A 616 -2.11 -15.15 -39.63
C THR A 616 -1.28 -16.13 -40.46
N LEU A 617 -0.73 -17.19 -39.85
CA LEU A 617 0.00 -18.25 -40.59
C LEU A 617 -0.89 -19.06 -41.54
N SER A 618 -2.19 -19.12 -41.27
CA SER A 618 -3.17 -19.86 -42.09
C SER A 618 -3.81 -19.00 -43.19
N GLY A 619 -3.41 -17.74 -43.32
CA GLY A 619 -3.94 -16.80 -44.31
C GLY A 619 -3.59 -17.16 -45.76
N PRO A 620 -4.38 -16.69 -46.74
CA PRO A 620 -4.22 -17.03 -48.16
C PRO A 620 -2.92 -16.50 -48.80
N ALA A 621 -2.20 -15.58 -48.15
CA ALA A 621 -0.97 -14.97 -48.69
C ALA A 621 0.25 -15.90 -48.63
N LEU A 622 0.37 -16.76 -47.61
CA LEU A 622 1.53 -17.65 -47.41
C LEU A 622 1.42 -19.00 -48.14
N THR A 623 0.20 -19.41 -48.53
CA THR A 623 -0.01 -20.64 -49.31
C THR A 623 0.42 -20.50 -50.77
N ALA A 624 0.49 -19.26 -51.29
CA ALA A 624 0.98 -18.97 -52.63
C ALA A 624 2.51 -19.06 -52.74
N SER A 625 3.26 -18.64 -51.71
CA SER A 625 4.73 -18.67 -51.71
C SER A 625 5.33 -20.02 -51.33
N ALA A 626 4.58 -20.89 -50.63
CA ALA A 626 5.07 -22.20 -50.20
C ALA A 626 4.97 -23.31 -51.28
N SER A 627 4.35 -23.04 -52.44
CA SER A 627 4.15 -24.06 -53.49
C SER A 627 5.35 -24.24 -54.45
N GLU A 628 6.42 -23.45 -54.32
CA GLU A 628 7.54 -23.47 -55.28
C GLU A 628 8.91 -23.92 -54.73
N SER A 629 8.99 -24.39 -53.48
CA SER A 629 10.27 -24.90 -52.99
C SER A 629 10.17 -26.00 -51.92
N LEU A 630 10.73 -27.15 -52.32
CA LEU A 630 11.37 -28.20 -51.49
C LEU A 630 10.57 -29.43 -51.06
N ALA A 631 11.09 -30.56 -51.56
CA ALA A 631 10.85 -31.96 -51.22
C ALA A 631 11.31 -32.31 -49.77
N PRO A 632 10.91 -33.47 -49.22
CA PRO A 632 10.96 -33.73 -47.79
C PRO A 632 12.29 -34.34 -47.34
N THR A 633 12.90 -33.79 -46.29
CA THR A 633 13.94 -34.47 -45.50
C THR A 633 13.67 -34.32 -44.00
N SER A 634 13.25 -35.45 -43.43
CA SER A 634 13.56 -35.98 -42.10
C SER A 634 13.39 -35.10 -40.85
N GLN A 635 12.32 -35.41 -40.11
CA GLN A 635 12.12 -35.11 -38.70
C GLN A 635 13.37 -35.43 -37.87
N THR A 636 13.87 -34.43 -37.13
CA THR A 636 14.74 -34.63 -35.97
C THR A 636 14.07 -33.93 -34.79
N ALA A 637 13.73 -34.71 -33.76
CA ALA A 637 13.00 -34.28 -32.58
C ALA A 637 13.76 -33.21 -31.78
N LEU A 638 13.10 -32.08 -31.53
CA LEU A 638 13.54 -31.06 -30.58
C LEU A 638 13.27 -31.54 -29.15
N HIS A 639 14.36 -31.86 -28.45
CA HIS A 639 14.38 -32.07 -27.00
C HIS A 639 14.09 -30.75 -26.27
N THR A 640 13.00 -30.70 -25.51
CA THR A 640 12.68 -29.65 -24.53
C THR A 640 13.46 -29.88 -23.23
N PRO A 641 14.17 -28.87 -22.67
CA PRO A 641 14.66 -28.92 -21.29
C PRO A 641 13.55 -28.49 -20.29
N PRO A 642 13.66 -28.81 -18.99
CA PRO A 642 12.52 -28.79 -18.07
C PRO A 642 12.15 -27.36 -17.62
N GLY A 643 10.92 -26.93 -17.95
CA GLY A 643 10.34 -25.60 -17.69
C GLY A 643 9.53 -25.47 -16.39
N ASP A 644 9.55 -26.47 -15.51
CA ASP A 644 8.64 -26.54 -14.35
C ASP A 644 8.88 -25.50 -13.25
N ALA A 645 10.07 -24.88 -13.19
CA ALA A 645 10.40 -23.89 -12.17
C ALA A 645 9.96 -22.46 -12.56
N ALA A 646 10.01 -22.12 -13.84
CA ALA A 646 9.62 -20.80 -14.34
C ALA A 646 8.09 -20.64 -14.38
N HIS A 647 7.36 -21.71 -14.70
CA HIS A 647 5.89 -21.71 -14.69
C HIS A 647 5.30 -21.49 -13.30
N ARG A 648 5.82 -22.18 -12.26
CA ARG A 648 5.32 -21.97 -10.88
C ARG A 648 5.64 -20.58 -10.34
N LEU A 649 6.79 -20.01 -10.70
CA LEU A 649 7.16 -18.66 -10.27
C LEU A 649 6.30 -17.58 -10.95
N ALA A 650 5.86 -17.82 -12.19
CA ALA A 650 4.96 -16.92 -12.92
C ALA A 650 3.52 -16.99 -12.37
N ASP A 651 3.01 -18.18 -12.06
CA ASP A 651 1.67 -18.37 -11.48
C ASP A 651 1.58 -17.79 -10.05
N ASP A 652 2.60 -17.98 -9.21
CA ASP A 652 2.65 -17.40 -7.86
C ASP A 652 2.75 -15.86 -7.90
N ARG A 653 3.42 -15.28 -8.89
CA ARG A 653 3.52 -13.81 -9.06
C ARG A 653 2.21 -13.19 -9.54
N LEU A 654 1.46 -13.88 -10.40
CA LEU A 654 0.17 -13.40 -10.91
C LEU A 654 -0.95 -13.46 -9.87
N ALA A 655 -0.91 -14.40 -8.93
CA ALA A 655 -1.86 -14.45 -7.82
C ALA A 655 -1.75 -13.26 -6.84
N HIS A 656 -0.63 -12.53 -6.88
CA HIS A 656 -0.35 -11.37 -6.03
C HIS A 656 -0.53 -10.00 -6.71
N LEU A 657 -0.67 -9.96 -8.04
CA LEU A 657 -1.10 -8.76 -8.80
C LEU A 657 -2.63 -8.64 -8.75
#